data_AF-A0A7K0A1C9-F1
#
_entry.id   AF-A0A7K0A1C9-F1
#
_cell.length_a   1.000
_cell.length_b   1.000
_cell.length_c   1.000
_cell.angle_alpha   90.00
_cell.angle_beta   90.00
_cell.angle_gamma   90.00
#
_symmetry.space_group_name_H-M   'P 1'
#
loop_
_entity.id
_entity.type
_entity.pdbx_description
1 polymer ?
#
loop_
_entity_poly.entity_id
_entity_poly.type
_entity_poly.pdbx_seq_one_letter_code
_entity_poly.pdbx_strand_id
1 'polypeptide(L)'
;MGKSPFRRRPSRKLSRREAALATLVPGDRDEARLLAHVLTEPPEPEQPVDLGDAMARLVPPNEEEARLMTHVLAAGRLDRILRHPLALLVTLILVSTPFVATYVKYPQRAAARHDPAHYSWRIEALLENDPGVLQRIGGPMDIYPSGYRVATPVIGAMLRRIPGVGTLKSTVFLLAGIPILLALSLGGLAYRFTRDVLAFHLVSLGSAGLLINRVFVYIDNAHALLLLTGGCYLLEPARRSWAGRMCLAFLLLLAGFTHPTTLVTFCAAVLLASAIKILLGWRRAGPALAMEGALVLTILASLGLVYLSWTIGIWGRGAEFTEAAQPPPRSAEFFFLRLRSWVDHLDPWVNAPLLVLGIFFVVLLAKRKGYNDLTALTLLWSLPVLGALGFLTGAAYPYYRFLNATVAWVLLIGLGLYSLGWVAVRGARRGGAWLLLLLLFVPIMAMPYHNFRAGRSSSRWEWLAHQWVSPTERRELEALRGGLLAEGQDGRPVVLVIDAFFGPDSTRPFNIFKQEGNVLRYGIPSASLDHTHVFMGAVTDLIAGQPTYIENPFYDRLGEEALEDIERERVEPVIAIPASHNRKGHNLRIVRNEKLPRSSDRDVWLLKRGEIISLAGSAPPTVSEEEPGEDGELWHYIRLVLGFLALPAPGLIAARKVMPDAGPLIHAGLGPVLSVGTIGIVAMAVLAVTRQPLSQPLAWFCLAVAVGVSLMLPKANDPLASGDDPRSGATRRAVSSARAPDDDTLSRA
;
A
#
# COMPACT_ATOMS: atom_id res chain seq x y z
N MET A 1 8.02 8.30 114.98
CA MET A 1 7.40 9.53 114.42
C MET A 1 7.86 9.63 112.97
N GLY A 2 7.07 9.64 111.88
CA GLY A 2 5.64 9.55 111.64
C GLY A 2 5.33 9.26 110.15
N LYS A 3 4.32 8.40 109.92
CA LYS A 3 3.28 8.33 108.87
C LYS A 3 3.61 8.52 107.35
N SER A 4 3.59 7.38 106.60
CA SER A 4 2.58 6.92 105.57
C SER A 4 2.24 7.80 104.34
N PRO A 5 1.69 7.28 103.19
CA PRO A 5 1.66 5.92 102.57
C PRO A 5 2.00 5.92 101.04
N PHE A 6 2.24 4.75 100.42
CA PHE A 6 1.39 4.21 99.33
C PHE A 6 1.89 2.87 98.73
N ARG A 7 0.94 1.92 98.70
CA ARG A 7 0.79 0.63 98.00
C ARG A 7 1.88 0.13 97.02
N ARG A 8 2.34 -1.10 97.28
CA ARG A 8 2.90 -2.05 96.30
C ARG A 8 1.84 -2.46 95.26
N ARG A 9 2.21 -2.49 93.97
CA ARG A 9 1.59 -3.32 92.93
C ARG A 9 2.52 -4.50 92.59
N PRO A 10 1.99 -5.67 92.21
CA PRO A 10 2.79 -6.86 91.91
C PRO A 10 3.50 -6.74 90.56
N SER A 11 4.73 -7.27 90.49
CA SER A 11 5.54 -7.35 89.27
C SER A 11 4.89 -8.32 88.28
N ARG A 12 4.39 -7.81 87.16
CA ARG A 12 3.89 -8.61 86.05
C ARG A 12 5.09 -9.22 85.31
N LYS A 13 5.12 -10.55 85.16
CA LYS A 13 6.12 -11.25 84.33
C LYS A 13 5.96 -10.78 82.88
N LEU A 14 7.06 -10.34 82.28
CA LEU A 14 7.14 -9.96 80.87
C LEU A 14 6.88 -11.17 79.96
N SER A 15 6.19 -10.94 78.86
CA SER A 15 5.97 -11.95 77.83
C SER A 15 7.28 -12.23 77.06
N ARG A 16 7.40 -13.44 76.47
CA ARG A 16 8.57 -13.85 75.66
C ARG A 16 8.92 -12.88 74.52
N ARG A 17 7.93 -12.10 74.03
CA ARG A 17 8.11 -11.10 72.98
C ARG A 17 8.70 -9.78 73.48
N GLU A 18 8.32 -9.34 74.69
CA GLU A 18 8.87 -8.11 75.30
C GLU A 18 10.33 -8.31 75.75
N ALA A 19 10.69 -9.54 76.16
CA ALA A 19 12.09 -9.89 76.45
C ALA A 19 12.98 -9.93 75.19
N ALA A 20 12.41 -10.26 74.02
CA ALA A 20 13.13 -10.27 72.75
C ALA A 20 13.37 -8.85 72.20
N LEU A 21 12.43 -7.92 72.40
CA LEU A 21 12.59 -6.53 71.96
C LEU A 21 13.53 -5.70 72.85
N ALA A 22 13.62 -6.02 74.14
CA ALA A 22 14.55 -5.36 75.06
C ALA A 22 16.04 -5.67 74.81
N THR A 23 16.37 -6.61 73.92
CA THR A 23 17.75 -6.92 73.51
C THR A 23 18.21 -6.18 72.26
N LEU A 24 17.32 -5.48 71.55
CA LEU A 24 17.62 -4.82 70.28
C LEU A 24 17.89 -3.31 70.40
N VAL A 25 17.59 -2.69 71.54
CA VAL A 25 17.83 -1.26 71.79
C VAL A 25 18.38 -1.09 73.21
N PRO A 26 19.68 -0.79 73.38
CA PRO A 26 20.22 -0.49 74.70
C PRO A 26 19.95 0.98 75.04
N GLY A 27 19.09 1.19 76.03
CA GLY A 27 19.11 2.42 76.81
C GLY A 27 18.00 3.43 76.56
N ASP A 28 16.72 3.04 76.62
CA ASP A 28 15.71 3.76 77.42
C ASP A 28 14.44 2.91 77.51
N ARG A 29 13.85 2.80 78.71
CA ARG A 29 12.64 1.97 78.92
C ARG A 29 11.37 2.65 78.43
N ASP A 30 11.40 3.96 78.23
CA ASP A 30 10.24 4.72 77.78
C ASP A 30 10.11 4.75 76.24
N GLU A 31 11.22 4.66 75.49
CA GLU A 31 11.19 4.50 74.02
C GLU A 31 10.66 3.12 73.58
N ALA A 32 11.03 2.06 74.28
CA ALA A 32 10.53 0.70 73.99
C ALA A 32 9.00 0.58 74.22
N ARG A 33 8.45 1.39 75.14
CA ARG A 33 7.00 1.46 75.39
C ARG A 33 6.28 2.25 74.31
N LEU A 34 6.88 3.33 73.82
CA LEU A 34 6.32 4.12 72.71
C LEU A 34 6.23 3.28 71.43
N LEU A 35 7.28 2.50 71.12
CA LEU A 35 7.32 1.63 69.95
C LEU A 35 6.30 0.47 70.03
N ALA A 36 6.11 -0.09 71.23
CA ALA A 36 5.11 -1.14 71.45
C ALA A 36 3.67 -0.61 71.34
N HIS A 37 3.43 0.66 71.69
CA HIS A 37 2.12 1.31 71.56
C HIS A 37 1.76 1.59 70.09
N VAL A 38 2.74 2.02 69.29
CA VAL A 38 2.57 2.27 67.84
C VAL A 38 2.30 0.98 67.05
N LEU A 39 2.79 -0.17 67.53
CA LEU A 39 2.68 -1.45 66.82
C LEU A 39 1.44 -2.29 67.22
N THR A 40 0.58 -1.80 68.13
CA THR A 40 -0.53 -2.60 68.67
C THR A 40 -1.94 -2.02 68.52
N GLU A 41 -2.11 -0.82 67.97
CA GLU A 41 -3.45 -0.30 67.66
C GLU A 41 -3.90 -0.66 66.23
N PRO A 42 -5.14 -1.16 66.03
CA PRO A 42 -5.69 -1.33 64.69
C PRO A 42 -6.02 0.05 64.10
N PRO A 43 -5.82 0.28 62.79
CA PRO A 43 -6.10 1.58 62.20
C PRO A 43 -7.61 1.84 62.20
N GLU A 44 -8.01 2.99 62.76
CA GLU A 44 -9.32 3.58 62.49
C GLU A 44 -9.43 4.00 61.01
N PRO A 45 -10.62 4.05 60.42
CA PRO A 45 -10.82 4.39 59.01
C PRO A 45 -10.71 5.91 58.84
N GLU A 46 -9.49 6.42 58.73
CA GLU A 46 -9.23 7.81 58.36
C GLU A 46 -9.36 8.00 56.84
N GLN A 47 -10.02 9.10 56.49
CA GLN A 47 -10.21 9.60 55.13
C GLN A 47 -8.87 9.68 54.38
N PRO A 48 -8.87 9.51 53.04
CA PRO A 48 -7.65 9.59 52.26
C PRO A 48 -7.11 11.03 52.32
N VAL A 49 -6.13 11.25 53.20
CA VAL A 49 -5.27 12.42 53.12
C VAL A 49 -4.42 12.23 51.87
N ASP A 50 -4.69 13.04 50.85
CA ASP A 50 -3.88 13.13 49.65
C ASP A 50 -2.52 13.72 50.04
N LEU A 51 -1.57 12.83 50.36
CA LEU A 51 -0.18 13.21 50.64
C LEU A 51 0.46 13.99 49.49
N GLY A 52 -0.05 13.87 48.25
CA GLY A 52 0.39 14.67 47.12
C GLY A 52 0.06 16.16 47.28
N ASP A 53 -1.11 16.47 47.84
CA ASP A 53 -1.59 17.84 48.01
C ASP A 53 -1.01 18.53 49.26
N ALA A 54 -0.63 17.74 50.28
CA ALA A 54 0.11 18.22 51.45
C ALA A 54 1.60 18.47 51.17
N MET A 55 2.24 17.63 50.34
CA MET A 55 3.63 17.82 49.92
C MET A 55 3.79 18.97 48.91
N ALA A 56 2.79 19.21 48.04
CA ALA A 56 2.80 20.31 47.09
C ALA A 56 2.72 21.71 47.74
N ARG A 57 2.32 21.80 49.01
CA ARG A 57 2.13 23.06 49.75
C ARG A 57 3.29 23.45 50.67
N LEU A 58 4.24 22.55 50.95
CA LEU A 58 5.28 22.77 51.98
C LEU A 58 6.67 23.16 51.45
N VAL A 59 6.91 23.08 50.14
CA VAL A 59 8.15 23.59 49.52
C VAL A 59 7.77 24.25 48.20
N PRO A 60 7.97 25.57 48.01
CA PRO A 60 7.85 26.15 46.67
C PRO A 60 8.86 25.42 45.79
N PRO A 61 8.46 24.83 44.66
CA PRO A 61 9.40 24.10 43.80
C PRO A 61 10.55 25.06 43.51
N ASN A 62 11.78 24.61 43.76
CA ASN A 62 12.91 25.42 43.36
C ASN A 62 12.75 25.73 41.85
N GLU A 63 13.31 26.84 41.35
CA GLU A 63 13.10 27.22 39.94
C GLU A 63 13.44 26.08 38.97
N GLU A 64 14.32 25.16 39.36
CA GLU A 64 14.74 24.00 38.58
C GLU A 64 13.66 22.90 38.53
N GLU A 65 12.99 22.59 39.64
CA GLU A 65 11.84 21.67 39.74
C GLU A 65 10.59 22.25 39.10
N ALA A 66 10.35 23.56 39.25
CA ALA A 66 9.25 24.25 38.58
C ALA A 66 9.44 24.19 37.06
N ARG A 67 10.67 24.40 36.56
CA ARG A 67 11.06 24.23 35.16
C ARG A 67 10.97 22.77 34.71
N LEU A 68 11.40 21.81 35.54
CA LEU A 68 11.30 20.37 35.24
C LEU A 68 9.85 19.90 35.13
N MET A 69 8.97 20.33 36.05
CA MET A 69 7.53 20.06 35.98
C MET A 69 6.90 20.72 34.76
N THR A 70 7.23 21.97 34.41
CA THR A 70 6.72 22.58 33.17
C THR A 70 7.22 21.84 31.93
N HIS A 71 8.46 21.36 31.91
CA HIS A 71 9.02 20.60 30.80
C HIS A 71 8.41 19.19 30.65
N VAL A 72 8.17 18.47 31.75
CA VAL A 72 7.48 17.18 31.76
C VAL A 72 6.02 17.33 31.35
N LEU A 73 5.33 18.36 31.84
CA LEU A 73 3.96 18.69 31.46
C LEU A 73 3.85 19.11 29.98
N ALA A 74 4.80 19.89 29.46
CA ALA A 74 4.84 20.29 28.05
C ALA A 74 5.14 19.10 27.11
N ALA A 75 6.03 18.18 27.50
CA ALA A 75 6.34 16.98 26.73
C ALA A 75 5.16 15.99 26.70
N GLY A 76 4.46 15.81 27.83
CA GLY A 76 3.22 15.04 27.89
C GLY A 76 2.08 15.66 27.08
N ARG A 77 2.01 17.00 27.00
CA ARG A 77 1.03 17.72 26.16
C ARG A 77 1.29 17.49 24.66
N LEU A 78 2.53 17.57 24.18
CA LEU A 78 2.83 17.38 22.76
C LEU A 78 2.50 15.97 22.27
N ASP A 79 2.91 14.93 23.01
CA ASP A 79 2.57 13.54 22.65
C ASP A 79 1.05 13.32 22.67
N ARG A 80 0.34 13.90 23.65
CA ARG A 80 -1.12 13.84 23.73
C ARG A 80 -1.79 14.55 22.54
N ILE A 81 -1.28 15.71 22.12
CA ILE A 81 -1.79 16.46 20.96
C ILE A 81 -1.56 15.65 19.67
N LEU A 82 -0.36 15.10 19.47
CA LEU A 82 -0.03 14.35 18.25
C LEU A 82 -0.77 12.99 18.17
N ARG A 83 -1.08 12.37 19.31
CA ARG A 83 -1.95 11.17 19.35
C ARG A 83 -3.43 11.48 19.15
N HIS A 84 -3.82 12.74 19.24
CA HIS A 84 -5.22 13.12 19.13
C HIS A 84 -5.76 12.79 17.73
N PRO A 85 -7.00 12.29 17.60
CA PRO A 85 -7.60 11.99 16.29
C PRO A 85 -7.54 13.17 15.30
N LEU A 86 -7.65 14.40 15.80
CA LEU A 86 -7.50 15.61 14.98
C LEU A 86 -6.10 15.76 14.36
N ALA A 87 -5.02 15.39 15.05
CA ALA A 87 -3.68 15.43 14.48
C ALA A 87 -3.51 14.39 13.34
N LEU A 88 -4.17 13.23 13.47
CA LEU A 88 -4.24 12.24 12.40
C LEU A 88 -5.04 12.75 11.21
N LEU A 89 -6.18 13.41 11.47
CA LEU A 89 -6.96 14.05 10.43
C LEU A 89 -6.17 15.14 9.70
N VAL A 90 -5.46 16.00 10.43
CA VAL A 90 -4.58 17.02 9.84
C VAL A 90 -3.49 16.36 8.98
N THR A 91 -2.89 15.27 9.45
CA THR A 91 -1.88 14.55 8.67
C THR A 91 -2.47 13.94 7.40
N LEU A 92 -3.64 13.31 7.51
CA LEU A 92 -4.36 12.77 6.37
C LEU A 92 -4.67 13.87 5.35
N ILE A 93 -5.16 15.03 5.79
CA ILE A 93 -5.43 16.18 4.92
C ILE A 93 -4.14 16.63 4.23
N LEU A 94 -3.07 16.90 4.99
CA LEU A 94 -1.80 17.38 4.43
C LEU A 94 -1.17 16.38 3.45
N VAL A 95 -1.27 15.08 3.73
CA VAL A 95 -0.81 14.01 2.82
C VAL A 95 -1.68 13.94 1.57
N SER A 96 -2.99 14.12 1.69
CA SER A 96 -3.95 13.90 0.59
C SER A 96 -4.07 15.10 -0.35
N THR A 97 -3.97 16.33 0.19
CA THR A 97 -4.17 17.57 -0.58
C THR A 97 -3.33 17.63 -1.85
N PRO A 98 -2.02 17.31 -1.87
CA PRO A 98 -1.21 17.40 -3.08
C PRO A 98 -1.67 16.47 -4.21
N PHE A 99 -2.20 15.29 -3.86
CA PHE A 99 -2.70 14.32 -4.84
C PHE A 99 -4.09 14.70 -5.36
N VAL A 100 -4.96 15.21 -4.48
CA VAL A 100 -6.39 15.39 -4.77
C VAL A 100 -6.73 16.81 -5.26
N ALA A 101 -5.94 17.83 -4.92
CA ALA A 101 -6.23 19.24 -5.20
C ALA A 101 -6.51 19.53 -6.70
N THR A 102 -5.78 18.88 -7.61
CA THR A 102 -6.03 19.06 -9.05
C THR A 102 -7.40 18.55 -9.47
N TYR A 103 -7.88 17.45 -8.88
CA TYR A 103 -9.17 16.86 -9.22
C TYR A 103 -10.34 17.60 -8.55
N VAL A 104 -10.11 18.21 -7.39
CA VAL A 104 -11.08 19.14 -6.77
C VAL A 104 -11.22 20.40 -7.61
N LYS A 105 -10.09 20.97 -8.08
CA LYS A 105 -10.10 22.17 -8.93
C LYS A 105 -10.68 21.91 -10.32
N TYR A 106 -10.50 20.70 -10.86
CA TYR A 106 -10.98 20.30 -12.18
C TYR A 106 -11.77 18.99 -12.08
N PRO A 107 -13.04 19.02 -11.62
CA PRO A 107 -13.83 17.83 -11.35
C PRO A 107 -14.09 16.95 -12.57
N GLN A 108 -13.98 17.46 -13.80
CA GLN A 108 -14.16 16.65 -15.02
C GLN A 108 -12.86 16.02 -15.55
N ARG A 109 -11.72 16.31 -14.91
CA ARG A 109 -10.42 15.82 -15.35
C ARG A 109 -10.29 14.31 -15.14
N ALA A 110 -9.76 13.61 -16.14
CA ALA A 110 -9.34 12.22 -16.00
C ALA A 110 -7.98 12.11 -15.29
N ALA A 111 -7.62 10.90 -14.86
CA ALA A 111 -6.32 10.65 -14.22
C ALA A 111 -5.12 11.03 -15.12
N ALA A 112 -3.95 11.29 -14.52
CA ALA A 112 -2.76 11.69 -15.26
C ALA A 112 -2.27 10.61 -16.26
N ARG A 113 -1.70 11.03 -17.41
CA ARG A 113 -1.34 10.20 -18.57
C ARG A 113 -0.15 9.27 -18.29
N HIS A 114 -0.44 8.07 -17.80
CA HIS A 114 0.46 6.92 -17.68
C HIS A 114 -0.30 5.63 -18.01
N ASP A 115 -0.58 4.80 -17.01
CA ASP A 115 -1.30 3.54 -17.14
C ASP A 115 -2.81 3.59 -16.81
N PRO A 116 -3.45 4.71 -16.38
CA PRO A 116 -4.90 4.71 -16.10
C PRO A 116 -5.79 4.21 -17.24
N ALA A 117 -5.45 4.48 -18.50
CA ALA A 117 -6.21 3.99 -19.65
C ALA A 117 -6.34 2.47 -19.65
N HIS A 118 -5.23 1.78 -19.39
CA HIS A 118 -5.16 0.32 -19.29
C HIS A 118 -6.07 -0.23 -18.18
N TYR A 119 -6.22 0.49 -17.07
CA TYR A 119 -7.11 0.06 -16.00
C TYR A 119 -8.57 0.46 -16.23
N SER A 120 -8.83 1.60 -16.87
CA SER A 120 -10.18 2.11 -17.08
C SER A 120 -11.04 1.14 -17.91
N TRP A 121 -10.56 0.69 -19.07
CA TRP A 121 -11.33 -0.26 -19.89
C TRP A 121 -11.41 -1.65 -19.23
N ARG A 122 -10.36 -2.10 -18.52
CA ARG A 122 -10.36 -3.40 -17.80
C ARG A 122 -11.33 -3.44 -16.64
N ILE A 123 -11.51 -2.30 -15.95
CA ILE A 123 -12.53 -2.16 -14.92
C ILE A 123 -13.90 -2.37 -15.56
N GLU A 124 -14.24 -1.63 -16.63
CA GLU A 124 -15.55 -1.79 -17.29
C GLU A 124 -15.75 -3.19 -17.88
N ALA A 125 -14.71 -3.80 -18.44
CA ALA A 125 -14.75 -5.18 -18.91
C ALA A 125 -15.14 -6.16 -17.80
N LEU A 126 -14.64 -6.01 -16.57
CA LEU A 126 -15.03 -6.86 -15.44
C LEU A 126 -16.47 -6.60 -14.97
N LEU A 127 -17.03 -5.43 -15.23
CA LEU A 127 -18.39 -5.07 -14.83
C LEU A 127 -19.45 -5.62 -15.78
N GLU A 128 -19.08 -5.89 -17.03
CA GLU A 128 -19.97 -6.24 -18.13
C GLU A 128 -19.75 -7.67 -18.67
N ASN A 129 -18.53 -8.23 -18.56
CA ASN A 129 -18.17 -9.56 -19.08
C ASN A 129 -17.69 -10.53 -17.99
N ASP A 130 -17.57 -11.81 -18.37
CA ASP A 130 -16.85 -12.80 -17.58
C ASP A 130 -15.37 -12.39 -17.38
N PRO A 131 -14.73 -12.74 -16.24
CA PRO A 131 -13.38 -12.30 -15.94
C PRO A 131 -12.31 -12.86 -16.91
N GLY A 132 -12.63 -13.91 -17.67
CA GLY A 132 -11.75 -14.50 -18.68
C GLY A 132 -11.47 -13.57 -19.86
N VAL A 133 -12.35 -12.58 -20.13
CA VAL A 133 -12.15 -11.58 -21.20
C VAL A 133 -10.79 -10.89 -21.08
N LEU A 134 -10.33 -10.63 -19.85
CA LEU A 134 -9.05 -9.97 -19.59
C LEU A 134 -7.82 -10.80 -19.97
N GLN A 135 -7.99 -12.10 -20.20
CA GLN A 135 -6.93 -13.02 -20.63
C GLN A 135 -6.98 -13.33 -22.13
N ARG A 136 -8.07 -12.96 -22.82
CA ARG A 136 -8.25 -13.19 -24.26
C ARG A 136 -7.74 -12.05 -25.12
N ILE A 137 -7.73 -10.84 -24.57
CA ILE A 137 -7.32 -9.64 -25.30
C ILE A 137 -5.83 -9.71 -25.66
N GLY A 138 -5.59 -9.98 -26.94
CA GLY A 138 -4.28 -9.99 -27.58
C GLY A 138 -4.07 -8.79 -28.51
N GLY A 139 -3.09 -8.91 -29.39
CA GLY A 139 -2.83 -8.03 -30.52
C GLY A 139 -1.42 -8.26 -31.07
N PRO A 140 -1.02 -7.52 -32.11
CA PRO A 140 0.24 -7.75 -32.80
C PRO A 140 1.43 -7.68 -31.85
N MET A 141 2.40 -8.56 -32.08
CA MET A 141 3.58 -8.80 -31.25
C MET A 141 3.27 -9.08 -29.77
N ASP A 142 2.09 -9.65 -29.48
CA ASP A 142 1.59 -9.89 -28.12
C ASP A 142 1.71 -8.63 -27.25
N ILE A 143 1.34 -7.44 -27.75
CA ILE A 143 1.61 -6.17 -27.04
C ILE A 143 0.58 -5.79 -25.95
N TYR A 144 -0.61 -6.41 -25.97
CA TYR A 144 -1.71 -6.16 -25.05
C TYR A 144 -1.95 -7.21 -23.96
N PRO A 145 -1.53 -8.49 -24.10
CA PRO A 145 -1.54 -9.42 -22.99
C PRO A 145 -0.88 -8.81 -21.76
N SER A 146 -1.38 -9.22 -20.61
CA SER A 146 -0.86 -8.78 -19.31
C SER A 146 -0.92 -9.90 -18.29
N GLY A 147 -1.18 -11.13 -18.75
CA GLY A 147 -1.54 -12.26 -17.93
C GLY A 147 -2.54 -11.90 -16.83
N TYR A 148 -2.28 -12.44 -15.63
CA TYR A 148 -3.15 -12.26 -14.46
C TYR A 148 -2.84 -10.99 -13.65
N ARG A 149 -2.47 -9.89 -14.30
CA ARG A 149 -2.31 -8.57 -13.64
C ARG A 149 -3.66 -7.88 -13.40
N VAL A 150 -4.52 -8.55 -12.64
CA VAL A 150 -5.96 -8.27 -12.52
C VAL A 150 -6.38 -7.71 -11.16
N ALA A 151 -5.50 -7.68 -10.16
CA ALA A 151 -5.83 -7.17 -8.84
C ALA A 151 -6.27 -5.69 -8.86
N THR A 152 -5.52 -4.83 -9.54
CA THR A 152 -5.86 -3.39 -9.67
C THR A 152 -7.23 -3.14 -10.33
N PRO A 153 -7.57 -3.75 -11.50
CA PRO A 153 -8.89 -3.57 -12.07
C PRO A 153 -10.01 -4.18 -11.20
N VAL A 154 -9.76 -5.28 -10.47
CA VAL A 154 -10.72 -5.82 -9.50
C VAL A 154 -11.02 -4.80 -8.39
N ILE A 155 -10.00 -4.18 -7.80
CA ILE A 155 -10.21 -3.13 -6.78
C ILE A 155 -10.94 -1.92 -7.40
N GLY A 156 -10.60 -1.53 -8.62
CA GLY A 156 -11.31 -0.47 -9.35
C GLY A 156 -12.80 -0.80 -9.60
N ALA A 157 -13.10 -2.05 -9.94
CA ALA A 157 -14.48 -2.53 -10.13
C ALA A 157 -15.26 -2.55 -8.80
N MET A 158 -14.61 -2.88 -7.68
CA MET A 158 -15.19 -2.75 -6.35
C MET A 158 -15.52 -1.28 -6.00
N LEU A 159 -14.68 -0.33 -6.41
CA LEU A 159 -14.99 1.11 -6.26
C LEU A 159 -16.20 1.55 -7.13
N ARG A 160 -16.35 1.00 -8.34
CA ARG A 160 -17.52 1.24 -9.20
C ARG A 160 -18.80 0.69 -8.57
N ARG A 161 -18.75 -0.50 -7.95
CA ARG A 161 -19.95 -1.21 -7.48
C ARG A 161 -20.32 -0.98 -6.02
N ILE A 162 -19.40 -0.63 -5.13
CA ILE A 162 -19.72 -0.39 -3.71
C ILE A 162 -20.03 1.10 -3.50
N PRO A 163 -19.05 2.03 -3.48
CA PRO A 163 -19.34 3.45 -3.33
C PRO A 163 -19.98 4.09 -4.58
N GLY A 164 -20.02 3.41 -5.73
CA GLY A 164 -20.66 3.97 -6.93
C GLY A 164 -19.79 4.95 -7.70
N VAL A 165 -18.46 4.90 -7.56
CA VAL A 165 -17.55 5.84 -8.21
C VAL A 165 -17.73 5.80 -9.74
N GLY A 166 -17.72 6.95 -10.41
CA GLY A 166 -17.84 7.03 -11.88
C GLY A 166 -16.63 6.44 -12.62
N THR A 167 -16.80 6.05 -13.88
CA THR A 167 -15.80 5.32 -14.69
C THR A 167 -14.43 6.00 -14.73
N LEU A 168 -14.37 7.29 -15.05
CA LEU A 168 -13.11 8.05 -15.08
C LEU A 168 -12.53 8.31 -13.70
N LYS A 169 -13.37 8.26 -12.66
CA LYS A 169 -12.99 8.58 -11.29
C LYS A 169 -12.39 7.40 -10.56
N SER A 170 -12.75 6.17 -10.92
CA SER A 170 -12.15 4.97 -10.32
C SER A 170 -10.64 4.96 -10.46
N THR A 171 -10.10 5.32 -11.62
CA THR A 171 -8.64 5.40 -11.82
C THR A 171 -8.01 6.63 -11.17
N VAL A 172 -8.76 7.72 -10.95
CA VAL A 172 -8.32 8.85 -10.11
C VAL A 172 -8.16 8.41 -8.65
N PHE A 173 -9.15 7.71 -8.10
CA PHE A 173 -9.09 7.19 -6.73
C PHE A 173 -7.96 6.17 -6.56
N LEU A 174 -7.71 5.31 -7.55
CA LEU A 174 -6.55 4.42 -7.52
C LEU A 174 -5.23 5.19 -7.58
N LEU A 175 -5.09 6.10 -8.54
CA LEU A 175 -3.85 6.86 -8.75
C LEU A 175 -3.49 7.78 -7.58
N ALA A 176 -4.47 8.41 -6.93
CA ALA A 176 -4.25 9.27 -5.77
C ALA A 176 -4.30 8.50 -4.43
N GLY A 177 -5.27 7.61 -4.28
CA GLY A 177 -5.55 6.91 -3.03
C GLY A 177 -4.46 5.91 -2.63
N ILE A 178 -3.91 5.15 -3.59
CA ILE A 178 -2.86 4.17 -3.28
C ILE A 178 -1.60 4.85 -2.70
N PRO A 179 -1.03 5.92 -3.30
CA PRO A 179 0.07 6.66 -2.70
C PRO A 179 -0.24 7.24 -1.30
N ILE A 180 -1.46 7.73 -1.08
CA ILE A 180 -1.90 8.25 0.23
C ILE A 180 -1.86 7.12 1.27
N LEU A 181 -2.48 5.98 0.96
CA LEU A 181 -2.47 4.81 1.86
C LEU A 181 -1.05 4.29 2.10
N LEU A 182 -0.20 4.31 1.07
CA LEU A 182 1.20 3.89 1.16
C LEU A 182 2.00 4.82 2.07
N ALA A 183 1.84 6.14 1.95
CA ALA A 183 2.47 7.11 2.83
C ALA A 183 2.08 6.91 4.30
N LEU A 184 0.79 6.72 4.58
CA LEU A 184 0.29 6.44 5.94
C LEU A 184 0.79 5.09 6.47
N SER A 185 0.87 4.08 5.60
CA SER A 185 1.41 2.77 5.95
C SER A 185 2.90 2.84 6.30
N LEU A 186 3.69 3.65 5.59
CA LEU A 186 5.09 3.92 5.92
C LEU A 186 5.22 4.69 7.25
N GLY A 187 4.34 5.65 7.52
CA GLY A 187 4.25 6.35 8.80
C GLY A 187 3.96 5.40 9.97
N GLY A 188 2.99 4.49 9.82
CA GLY A 188 2.69 3.46 10.82
C GLY A 188 3.86 2.51 11.07
N LEU A 189 4.63 2.18 10.03
CA LEU A 189 5.85 1.37 10.13
C LEU A 189 6.90 2.13 10.93
N ALA A 190 7.17 3.39 10.59
CA ALA A 190 8.10 4.24 11.33
C ALA A 190 7.71 4.40 12.80
N TYR A 191 6.42 4.53 13.10
CA TYR A 191 5.93 4.50 14.48
C TYR A 191 6.22 3.15 15.17
N ARG A 192 6.06 2.02 14.48
CA ARG A 192 6.42 0.70 15.04
C ARG A 192 7.92 0.59 15.35
N PHE A 193 8.80 1.13 14.49
CA PHE A 193 10.25 1.19 14.71
C PHE A 193 10.62 1.99 15.96
N THR A 194 10.08 3.20 16.04
CA THR A 194 10.55 4.24 16.97
C THR A 194 9.80 4.22 18.29
N ARG A 195 8.50 3.87 18.23
CA ARG A 195 7.46 4.10 19.25
C ARG A 195 7.23 5.60 19.54
N ASP A 196 7.54 6.45 18.58
CA ASP A 196 7.39 7.90 18.64
C ASP A 196 6.34 8.37 17.63
N VAL A 197 5.32 9.08 18.12
CA VAL A 197 4.20 9.55 17.32
C VAL A 197 4.63 10.59 16.28
N LEU A 198 5.68 11.37 16.58
CA LEU A 198 6.24 12.30 15.60
C LEU A 198 6.75 11.57 14.35
N ALA A 199 7.24 10.33 14.50
CA ALA A 199 7.69 9.51 13.37
C ALA A 199 6.54 9.19 12.43
N PHE A 200 5.33 8.91 12.94
CA PHE A 200 4.16 8.68 12.10
C PHE A 200 3.89 9.86 11.18
N HIS A 201 3.84 11.07 11.74
CA HIS A 201 3.49 12.28 11.01
C HIS A 201 4.57 12.68 10.00
N LEU A 202 5.83 12.77 10.43
CA LEU A 202 6.92 13.24 9.56
C LEU A 202 7.24 12.22 8.47
N VAL A 203 7.20 10.92 8.75
CA VAL A 203 7.44 9.91 7.71
C VAL A 203 6.26 9.86 6.74
N SER A 204 5.01 10.00 7.19
CA SER A 204 3.86 10.06 6.27
C SER A 204 3.98 11.26 5.32
N LEU A 205 4.28 12.46 5.85
CA LEU A 205 4.45 13.67 5.05
C LEU A 205 5.64 13.57 4.08
N GLY A 206 6.81 13.14 4.58
CA GLY A 206 8.01 12.98 3.78
C GLY A 206 7.83 11.94 2.66
N SER A 207 7.17 10.82 2.97
CA SER A 207 6.88 9.77 1.99
C SER A 207 5.90 10.25 0.92
N ALA A 208 4.82 10.93 1.32
CA ALA A 208 3.84 11.48 0.39
C ALA A 208 4.49 12.43 -0.63
N GLY A 209 5.43 13.28 -0.19
CA GLY A 209 6.21 14.17 -1.05
C GLY A 209 6.97 13.43 -2.16
N LEU A 210 7.53 12.27 -1.84
CA LEU A 210 8.29 11.46 -2.79
C LEU A 210 7.39 10.60 -3.68
N LEU A 211 6.25 10.13 -3.18
CA LEU A 211 5.35 9.23 -3.90
C LEU A 211 4.57 9.90 -5.04
N ILE A 212 4.50 11.23 -5.08
CA ILE A 212 3.91 11.97 -6.21
C ILE A 212 4.88 12.13 -7.40
N ASN A 213 6.15 11.72 -7.20
CA ASN A 213 7.20 11.80 -8.21
C ASN A 213 6.94 10.82 -9.37
N ARG A 214 7.47 11.16 -10.55
CA ARG A 214 7.42 10.34 -11.77
C ARG A 214 7.86 8.88 -11.58
N VAL A 215 8.67 8.56 -10.57
CA VAL A 215 9.10 7.19 -10.26
C VAL A 215 7.91 6.27 -9.86
N PHE A 216 6.88 6.83 -9.21
CA PHE A 216 5.78 6.07 -8.58
C PHE A 216 4.41 6.27 -9.26
N VAL A 217 4.33 6.92 -10.42
CA VAL A 217 3.07 7.22 -11.13
C VAL A 217 2.37 6.00 -11.77
N TYR A 218 2.90 4.80 -11.57
CA TYR A 218 2.39 3.54 -12.09
C TYR A 218 1.49 2.87 -11.04
N ILE A 219 0.19 2.74 -11.34
CA ILE A 219 -0.85 2.34 -10.37
C ILE A 219 -0.60 0.92 -9.84
N ASP A 220 -0.36 -0.04 -10.73
CA ASP A 220 0.06 -1.40 -10.39
C ASP A 220 1.23 -1.46 -9.42
N ASN A 221 2.29 -0.72 -9.71
CA ASN A 221 3.51 -0.81 -8.94
C ASN A 221 3.30 -0.20 -7.56
N ALA A 222 2.69 1.00 -7.49
CA ALA A 222 2.32 1.61 -6.22
C ALA A 222 1.37 0.70 -5.41
N HIS A 223 0.45 0.00 -6.07
CA HIS A 223 -0.48 -0.94 -5.43
C HIS A 223 0.27 -2.16 -4.88
N ALA A 224 1.19 -2.75 -5.64
CA ALA A 224 2.03 -3.83 -5.14
C ALA A 224 2.90 -3.37 -3.96
N LEU A 225 3.52 -2.19 -4.04
CA LEU A 225 4.31 -1.61 -2.95
C LEU A 225 3.47 -1.36 -1.69
N LEU A 226 2.21 -0.94 -1.83
CA LEU A 226 1.26 -0.83 -0.72
C LEU A 226 1.06 -2.18 -0.02
N LEU A 227 0.77 -3.23 -0.78
CA LEU A 227 0.55 -4.58 -0.24
C LEU A 227 1.81 -5.13 0.45
N LEU A 228 2.98 -4.95 -0.15
CA LEU A 228 4.27 -5.43 0.39
C LEU A 228 4.70 -4.63 1.64
N THR A 229 4.36 -3.34 1.70
CA THR A 229 4.49 -2.51 2.90
C THR A 229 3.61 -3.05 4.02
N GLY A 230 2.36 -3.44 3.73
CA GLY A 230 1.51 -4.18 4.66
C GLY A 230 2.13 -5.51 5.11
N GLY A 231 2.75 -6.24 4.19
CA GLY A 231 3.49 -7.47 4.47
C GLY A 231 4.58 -7.29 5.53
N CYS A 232 5.27 -6.14 5.55
CA CYS A 232 6.28 -5.82 6.56
C CYS A 232 5.70 -5.83 7.98
N TYR A 233 4.44 -5.44 8.18
CA TYR A 233 3.80 -5.53 9.50
C TYR A 233 3.58 -6.97 9.95
N LEU A 234 3.40 -7.89 9.00
CA LEU A 234 2.96 -9.24 9.26
C LEU A 234 4.11 -10.25 9.39
N LEU A 235 5.36 -9.85 9.16
CA LEU A 235 6.51 -10.76 9.24
C LEU A 235 6.66 -11.39 10.63
N GLU A 236 6.58 -10.60 11.70
CA GLU A 236 6.62 -11.12 13.07
C GLU A 236 5.35 -11.93 13.40
N PRO A 237 4.12 -11.43 13.17
CA PRO A 237 2.90 -12.22 13.35
C PRO A 237 2.86 -13.55 12.58
N ALA A 238 3.40 -13.62 11.37
CA ALA A 238 3.40 -14.83 10.54
C ALA A 238 4.34 -15.92 11.06
N ARG A 239 5.40 -15.55 11.79
CA ARG A 239 6.23 -16.53 12.51
C ARG A 239 5.46 -17.21 13.64
N ARG A 240 4.59 -16.46 14.32
CA ARG A 240 3.99 -16.89 15.60
C ARG A 240 2.55 -17.39 15.49
N SER A 241 1.79 -16.96 14.47
CA SER A 241 0.34 -17.21 14.42
C SER A 241 -0.13 -17.56 13.02
N TRP A 242 -1.18 -18.37 12.95
CA TRP A 242 -1.89 -18.65 11.69
C TRP A 242 -2.55 -17.41 11.10
N ALA A 243 -3.09 -16.51 11.93
CA ALA A 243 -3.70 -15.28 11.48
C ALA A 243 -2.70 -14.40 10.70
N GLY A 244 -1.49 -14.22 11.26
CA GLY A 244 -0.41 -13.52 10.58
C GLY A 244 0.00 -14.16 9.27
N ARG A 245 0.06 -15.51 9.22
CA ARG A 245 0.38 -16.26 7.99
C ARG A 245 -0.68 -16.06 6.91
N MET A 246 -1.95 -16.18 7.25
CA MET A 246 -3.06 -16.00 6.30
C MET A 246 -3.11 -14.58 5.74
N CYS A 247 -3.00 -13.56 6.59
CA CYS A 247 -2.97 -12.18 6.12
C CYS A 247 -1.73 -11.89 5.25
N LEU A 248 -0.56 -12.41 5.63
CA LEU A 248 0.64 -12.24 4.80
C LEU A 248 0.47 -12.94 3.45
N ALA A 249 -0.03 -14.17 3.44
CA ALA A 249 -0.30 -14.91 2.21
C ALA A 249 -1.28 -14.17 1.29
N PHE A 250 -2.36 -13.60 1.82
CA PHE A 250 -3.30 -12.80 1.02
C PHE A 250 -2.65 -11.57 0.39
N LEU A 251 -1.81 -10.84 1.13
CA LEU A 251 -1.09 -9.68 0.58
C LEU A 251 -0.08 -10.10 -0.50
N LEU A 252 0.65 -11.21 -0.30
CA LEU A 252 1.63 -11.71 -1.28
C LEU A 252 0.94 -12.24 -2.55
N LEU A 253 -0.15 -12.99 -2.39
CA LEU A 253 -0.97 -13.46 -3.51
C LEU A 253 -1.47 -12.27 -4.34
N LEU A 254 -2.08 -11.28 -3.69
CA LEU A 254 -2.64 -10.13 -4.39
C LEU A 254 -1.54 -9.29 -5.04
N ALA A 255 -0.38 -9.15 -4.40
CA ALA A 255 0.78 -8.48 -5.00
C ALA A 255 1.28 -9.22 -6.25
N GLY A 256 1.20 -10.56 -6.29
CA GLY A 256 1.51 -11.37 -7.47
C GLY A 256 0.56 -11.11 -8.64
N PHE A 257 -0.73 -10.92 -8.34
CA PHE A 257 -1.74 -10.51 -9.32
C PHE A 257 -1.76 -9.00 -9.62
N THR A 258 -0.83 -8.24 -9.04
CA THR A 258 -0.68 -6.80 -9.28
C THR A 258 0.58 -6.54 -10.10
N HIS A 259 1.74 -6.96 -9.58
CA HIS A 259 3.05 -6.71 -10.17
C HIS A 259 4.08 -7.78 -9.72
N PRO A 260 4.21 -8.90 -10.47
CA PRO A 260 5.06 -10.05 -10.09
C PRO A 260 6.52 -9.69 -9.80
N THR A 261 7.14 -8.81 -10.58
CA THR A 261 8.56 -8.45 -10.41
C THR A 261 8.82 -7.77 -9.06
N THR A 262 7.88 -6.95 -8.58
CA THR A 262 8.00 -6.25 -7.29
C THR A 262 7.83 -7.25 -6.15
N LEU A 263 6.88 -8.19 -6.29
CA LEU A 263 6.69 -9.30 -5.34
C LEU A 263 7.96 -10.13 -5.19
N VAL A 264 8.53 -10.61 -6.30
CA VAL A 264 9.75 -11.46 -6.28
C VAL A 264 10.91 -10.73 -5.61
N THR A 265 11.08 -9.44 -5.91
CA THR A 265 12.12 -8.60 -5.30
C THR A 265 11.96 -8.50 -3.78
N PHE A 266 10.74 -8.28 -3.30
CA PHE A 266 10.45 -8.25 -1.87
C PHE A 266 10.66 -9.62 -1.20
N CYS A 267 10.12 -10.69 -1.79
CA CYS A 267 10.27 -12.04 -1.27
C CYS A 267 11.74 -12.46 -1.18
N ALA A 268 12.55 -12.14 -2.19
CA ALA A 268 13.98 -12.39 -2.19
C ALA A 268 14.68 -11.66 -1.02
N ALA A 269 14.34 -10.40 -0.76
CA ALA A 269 14.89 -9.64 0.37
C ALA A 269 14.52 -10.27 1.74
N VAL A 270 13.26 -10.69 1.90
CA VAL A 270 12.80 -11.35 3.14
C VAL A 270 13.46 -12.72 3.32
N LEU A 271 13.51 -13.54 2.26
CA LEU A 271 14.13 -14.86 2.30
C LEU A 271 15.64 -14.76 2.60
N LEU A 272 16.34 -13.79 2.01
CA LEU A 272 17.73 -13.51 2.31
C LEU A 272 17.91 -13.09 3.78
N ALA A 273 17.03 -12.24 4.31
CA ALA A 273 17.05 -11.87 5.73
C ALA A 273 16.88 -13.08 6.65
N SER A 274 15.93 -13.97 6.33
CA SER A 274 15.70 -15.20 7.08
C SER A 274 16.89 -16.17 6.96
N ALA A 275 17.47 -16.30 5.77
CA ALA A 275 18.66 -17.14 5.55
C ALA A 275 19.87 -16.65 6.36
N ILE A 276 20.14 -15.34 6.36
CA ILE A 276 21.21 -14.74 7.18
C ILE A 276 21.01 -15.05 8.66
N LYS A 277 19.78 -14.97 9.18
CA LYS A 277 19.51 -15.32 10.58
C LYS A 277 19.73 -16.79 10.89
N ILE A 278 19.30 -17.68 9.99
CA ILE A 278 19.51 -19.14 10.16
C ILE A 278 21.01 -19.44 10.15
N LEU A 279 21.77 -18.83 9.23
CA LEU A 279 23.22 -19.01 9.11
C LEU A 279 23.98 -18.41 10.29
N LEU A 280 23.66 -17.20 10.75
CA LEU A 280 24.29 -16.60 11.93
C LEU A 280 23.89 -17.32 13.22
N GLY A 281 22.69 -17.90 13.25
CA GLY A 281 22.17 -18.76 14.31
C GLY A 281 22.60 -20.22 14.24
N TRP A 282 23.51 -20.60 13.32
CA TRP A 282 23.84 -21.99 12.99
C TRP A 282 24.20 -22.89 14.18
N ARG A 283 24.81 -22.36 15.25
CA ARG A 283 25.08 -23.12 16.48
C ARG A 283 23.81 -23.58 17.22
N ARG A 284 22.63 -23.06 16.84
CA ARG A 284 21.28 -23.43 17.29
C ARG A 284 20.32 -23.48 16.09
N ALA A 285 20.71 -24.22 15.04
CA ALA A 285 19.95 -24.29 13.79
C ALA A 285 18.48 -24.73 13.99
N GLY A 286 18.20 -25.70 14.88
CA GLY A 286 16.83 -26.19 15.13
C GLY A 286 15.84 -25.09 15.54
N PRO A 287 16.11 -24.33 16.63
CA PRO A 287 15.26 -23.20 17.02
C PRO A 287 15.16 -22.08 15.97
N ALA A 288 16.25 -21.78 15.25
CA ALA A 288 16.24 -20.76 14.20
C ALA A 288 15.36 -21.19 13.00
N LEU A 289 15.44 -22.46 12.60
CA LEU A 289 14.58 -23.07 11.59
C LEU A 289 13.12 -23.14 12.04
N ALA A 290 12.85 -23.49 13.30
CA ALA A 290 11.49 -23.52 13.84
C ALA A 290 10.85 -22.11 13.84
N MET A 291 11.63 -21.07 14.13
CA MET A 291 11.15 -19.69 14.19
C MET A 291 10.94 -19.05 12.81
N GLU A 292 11.87 -19.24 11.87
CA GLU A 292 11.78 -18.64 10.53
C GLU A 292 11.03 -19.54 9.52
N GLY A 293 10.97 -20.84 9.77
CA GLY A 293 10.40 -21.83 8.84
C GLY A 293 8.95 -21.54 8.48
N ALA A 294 8.12 -21.17 9.45
CA ALA A 294 6.73 -20.81 9.19
C ALA A 294 6.57 -19.60 8.27
N LEU A 295 7.44 -18.58 8.41
CA LEU A 295 7.46 -17.42 7.53
C LEU A 295 7.92 -17.79 6.12
N VAL A 296 9.03 -18.52 6.02
CA VAL A 296 9.60 -18.98 4.73
C VAL A 296 8.59 -19.84 3.98
N LEU A 297 7.96 -20.81 4.64
CA LEU A 297 6.93 -21.65 4.05
C LEU A 297 5.73 -20.84 3.59
N THR A 298 5.30 -19.83 4.35
CA THR A 298 4.20 -18.93 3.94
C THR A 298 4.55 -18.18 2.65
N ILE A 299 5.77 -17.66 2.54
CA ILE A 299 6.25 -16.96 1.34
C ILE A 299 6.32 -17.91 0.14
N LEU A 300 6.96 -19.07 0.30
CA LEU A 300 7.12 -20.06 -0.77
C LEU A 300 5.77 -20.61 -1.23
N ALA A 301 4.86 -20.92 -0.30
CA ALA A 301 3.50 -21.34 -0.63
C ALA A 301 2.74 -20.26 -1.39
N SER A 302 2.87 -18.99 -0.99
CA SER A 302 2.21 -17.87 -1.68
C SER A 302 2.77 -17.71 -3.10
N LEU A 303 4.09 -17.76 -3.28
CA LEU A 303 4.71 -17.71 -4.61
C LEU A 303 4.27 -18.89 -5.49
N GLY A 304 4.23 -20.11 -4.91
CA GLY A 304 3.75 -21.31 -5.59
C GLY A 304 2.29 -21.19 -6.01
N LEU A 305 1.42 -20.66 -5.15
CA LEU A 305 0.00 -20.44 -5.46
C LEU A 305 -0.19 -19.37 -6.54
N VAL A 306 0.59 -18.28 -6.53
CA VAL A 306 0.58 -17.31 -7.64
C VAL A 306 0.99 -18.01 -8.92
N TYR A 307 2.10 -18.76 -8.92
CA TYR A 307 2.58 -19.48 -10.09
C TYR A 307 1.54 -20.46 -10.65
N LEU A 308 0.96 -21.29 -9.78
CA LEU A 308 -0.07 -22.25 -10.18
C LEU A 308 -1.31 -21.56 -10.72
N SER A 309 -1.74 -20.46 -10.10
CA SER A 309 -2.94 -19.74 -10.54
C SER A 309 -2.80 -19.13 -11.93
N TRP A 310 -1.62 -18.59 -12.23
CA TRP A 310 -1.29 -18.07 -13.57
C TRP A 310 -1.20 -19.20 -14.59
N THR A 311 -0.49 -20.27 -14.26
CA THR A 311 -0.22 -21.39 -15.17
C THR A 311 -1.49 -22.18 -15.49
N ILE A 312 -2.30 -22.49 -14.47
CA ILE A 312 -3.58 -23.22 -14.63
C ILE A 312 -4.63 -22.31 -15.26
N GLY A 313 -4.56 -21.01 -14.99
CA GLY A 313 -5.53 -20.03 -15.47
C GLY A 313 -6.83 -20.06 -14.67
N ILE A 314 -6.82 -19.47 -13.47
CA ILE A 314 -8.00 -19.45 -12.59
C ILE A 314 -9.25 -18.80 -13.21
N TRP A 315 -9.09 -18.00 -14.27
CA TRP A 315 -10.16 -17.36 -15.03
C TRP A 315 -10.31 -17.91 -16.47
N GLY A 316 -9.74 -19.08 -16.77
CA GLY A 316 -9.96 -19.80 -18.04
C GLY A 316 -8.65 -20.13 -18.74
N ARG A 317 -8.06 -19.13 -19.42
CA ARG A 317 -6.78 -19.29 -20.11
C ARG A 317 -5.62 -19.13 -19.12
N GLY A 318 -4.67 -20.06 -19.13
CA GLY A 318 -3.38 -19.91 -18.45
C GLY A 318 -2.50 -18.87 -19.14
N ALA A 319 -1.62 -18.23 -18.39
CA ALA A 319 -0.72 -17.18 -18.90
C ALA A 319 0.70 -17.40 -18.40
N GLU A 320 1.68 -17.07 -19.24
CA GLU A 320 3.08 -17.07 -18.83
C GLU A 320 3.42 -15.82 -18.00
N PHE A 321 4.40 -15.92 -17.10
CA PHE A 321 4.90 -14.74 -16.36
C PHE A 321 5.57 -13.71 -17.27
N THR A 322 6.05 -14.13 -18.43
CA THR A 322 6.61 -13.25 -19.48
C THR A 322 5.56 -12.25 -19.97
N GLU A 323 4.27 -12.63 -20.01
CA GLU A 323 3.18 -11.71 -20.34
C GLU A 323 3.02 -10.57 -19.31
N ALA A 324 3.51 -10.75 -18.08
CA ALA A 324 3.53 -9.70 -17.08
C ALA A 324 4.55 -8.59 -17.41
N ALA A 325 5.58 -8.93 -18.19
CA ALA A 325 6.72 -8.10 -18.51
C ALA A 325 6.94 -8.09 -20.02
N GLN A 326 6.34 -7.10 -20.68
CA GLN A 326 6.53 -6.85 -22.12
C GLN A 326 7.41 -5.61 -22.33
N PRO A 327 8.71 -5.67 -21.99
CA PRO A 327 9.60 -4.55 -22.27
C PRO A 327 9.76 -4.47 -23.80
N PRO A 328 9.64 -3.27 -24.39
CA PRO A 328 10.16 -3.09 -25.74
C PRO A 328 11.68 -3.38 -25.74
N PRO A 329 12.28 -3.78 -26.87
CA PRO A 329 13.73 -3.80 -27.00
C PRO A 329 14.25 -2.38 -26.72
N ARG A 330 15.00 -2.20 -25.63
CA ARG A 330 15.60 -0.91 -25.27
C ARG A 330 17.11 -1.04 -25.34
N SER A 331 17.76 -0.03 -25.93
CA SER A 331 19.22 0.09 -25.87
C SER A 331 19.68 0.40 -24.45
N ALA A 332 20.95 0.10 -24.15
CA ALA A 332 21.59 0.55 -22.92
C ALA A 332 21.49 2.08 -22.75
N GLU A 333 21.63 2.84 -23.85
CA GLU A 333 21.48 4.30 -23.83
C GLU A 333 20.10 4.76 -23.33
N PHE A 334 19.03 4.11 -23.79
CA PHE A 334 17.68 4.40 -23.27
C PHE A 334 17.60 4.17 -21.76
N PHE A 335 18.18 3.07 -21.27
CA PHE A 335 18.26 2.78 -19.83
C PHE A 335 18.98 3.92 -19.10
N PHE A 336 20.15 4.35 -19.59
CA PHE A 336 20.94 5.43 -18.98
C PHE A 336 20.17 6.74 -18.92
N LEU A 337 19.58 7.17 -20.04
CA LEU A 337 18.78 8.40 -20.09
C LEU A 337 17.59 8.34 -19.14
N ARG A 338 16.95 7.17 -19.05
CA ARG A 338 15.79 6.99 -18.16
C ARG A 338 16.20 7.00 -16.69
N LEU A 339 17.27 6.30 -16.32
CA LEU A 339 17.79 6.23 -14.96
C LEU A 339 18.30 7.60 -14.51
N ARG A 340 19.13 8.27 -15.32
CA ARG A 340 19.58 9.65 -15.04
C ARG A 340 18.39 10.56 -14.82
N SER A 341 17.40 10.50 -15.70
CA SER A 341 16.19 11.27 -15.52
C SER A 341 15.47 10.94 -14.21
N TRP A 342 15.38 9.67 -13.79
CA TRP A 342 14.76 9.33 -12.51
C TRP A 342 15.55 9.88 -11.32
N VAL A 343 16.87 9.71 -11.32
CA VAL A 343 17.76 10.25 -10.28
C VAL A 343 17.64 11.77 -10.19
N ASP A 344 17.64 12.48 -11.32
CA ASP A 344 17.48 13.94 -11.37
C ASP A 344 16.14 14.37 -10.76
N HIS A 345 15.05 13.64 -11.03
CA HIS A 345 13.74 13.94 -10.44
C HIS A 345 13.66 13.61 -8.95
N LEU A 346 14.52 12.74 -8.41
CA LEU A 346 14.59 12.46 -6.97
C LEU A 346 15.24 13.58 -6.18
N ASP A 347 15.79 14.61 -6.84
CA ASP A 347 16.51 15.73 -6.23
C ASP A 347 17.50 15.27 -5.14
N PRO A 348 18.63 14.66 -5.53
CA PRO A 348 19.59 14.08 -4.60
C PRO A 348 20.14 15.10 -3.60
N TRP A 349 20.17 16.39 -3.94
CA TRP A 349 20.67 17.45 -3.05
C TRP A 349 19.83 17.59 -1.79
N VAL A 350 18.52 17.38 -1.89
CA VAL A 350 17.61 17.41 -0.74
C VAL A 350 17.51 16.02 -0.11
N ASN A 351 17.36 14.99 -0.94
CA ASN A 351 16.94 13.68 -0.47
C ASN A 351 18.09 12.74 -0.10
N ALA A 352 19.29 12.88 -0.67
CA ALA A 352 20.43 12.04 -0.31
C ALA A 352 20.94 12.30 1.13
N PRO A 353 21.04 13.54 1.64
CA PRO A 353 21.37 13.78 3.04
C PRO A 353 20.37 13.14 4.01
N LEU A 354 19.07 13.23 3.69
CA LEU A 354 18.02 12.60 4.49
C LEU A 354 18.10 11.07 4.44
N LEU A 355 18.39 10.49 3.27
CA LEU A 355 18.62 9.06 3.12
C LEU A 355 19.78 8.59 4.01
N VAL A 356 20.93 9.28 3.97
CA VAL A 356 22.10 8.99 4.81
C VAL A 356 21.76 9.09 6.29
N LEU A 357 21.05 10.15 6.69
CA LEU A 357 20.61 10.33 8.08
C LEU A 357 19.65 9.22 8.52
N GLY A 358 18.74 8.80 7.65
CA GLY A 358 17.84 7.67 7.87
C GLY A 358 18.58 6.36 8.07
N ILE A 359 19.57 6.06 7.21
CA ILE A 359 20.43 4.89 7.35
C ILE A 359 21.18 4.94 8.68
N PHE A 360 21.80 6.07 9.02
CA PHE A 360 22.51 6.24 10.28
C PHE A 360 21.58 6.04 11.49
N PHE A 361 20.37 6.59 11.43
CA PHE A 361 19.36 6.44 12.45
C PHE A 361 18.96 4.97 12.65
N VAL A 362 18.69 4.25 11.56
CA VAL A 362 18.34 2.81 11.55
C VAL A 362 19.48 1.98 12.14
N VAL A 363 20.74 2.25 11.77
CA VAL A 363 21.92 1.58 12.33
C VAL A 363 22.09 1.88 13.82
N LEU A 364 21.92 3.13 14.23
CA LEU A 364 22.00 3.52 15.64
C LEU A 364 20.90 2.85 16.47
N LEU A 365 19.69 2.76 15.90
CA LEU A 365 18.56 2.08 16.52
C LEU A 365 18.82 0.58 16.69
N ALA A 366 19.36 -0.09 15.65
CA ALA A 366 19.80 -1.49 15.75
C ALA A 366 20.85 -1.69 16.83
N LYS A 367 21.83 -0.79 16.94
CA LYS A 367 22.86 -0.86 18.00
C LYS A 367 22.28 -0.68 19.40
N ARG A 368 21.33 0.26 19.58
CA ARG A 368 20.79 0.60 20.91
C ARG A 368 19.71 -0.36 21.40
N LYS A 369 18.80 -0.80 20.53
CA LYS A 369 17.67 -1.66 20.89
C LYS A 369 17.90 -3.14 20.58
N GLY A 370 19.08 -3.48 20.06
CA GLY A 370 19.39 -4.80 19.53
C GLY A 370 18.90 -4.97 18.08
N TYR A 371 19.38 -6.03 17.43
CA TYR A 371 18.99 -6.39 16.07
C TYR A 371 17.47 -6.67 16.03
N ASN A 372 16.75 -5.89 15.24
CA ASN A 372 15.32 -6.06 14.99
C ASN A 372 15.11 -6.36 13.50
N ASP A 373 14.26 -7.34 13.22
CA ASP A 373 13.89 -7.83 11.88
C ASP A 373 13.51 -6.74 10.90
N LEU A 374 12.76 -5.75 11.39
CA LEU A 374 12.33 -4.62 10.59
C LEU A 374 13.51 -3.75 10.16
N THR A 375 14.55 -3.63 11.00
CA THR A 375 15.74 -2.82 10.75
C THR A 375 16.63 -3.48 9.70
N ALA A 376 16.81 -4.78 9.81
CA ALA A 376 17.52 -5.58 8.81
C ALA A 376 16.78 -5.63 7.47
N LEU A 377 15.46 -5.84 7.52
CA LEU A 377 14.63 -5.85 6.32
C LEU A 377 14.66 -4.50 5.60
N THR A 378 14.59 -3.37 6.31
CA THR A 378 14.63 -2.06 5.67
C THR A 378 15.93 -1.88 4.87
N LEU A 379 17.06 -2.37 5.40
CA LEU A 379 18.34 -2.33 4.69
C LEU A 379 18.37 -3.33 3.53
N LEU A 380 17.93 -4.58 3.74
CA LEU A 380 17.95 -5.60 2.68
C LEU A 380 16.95 -5.31 1.56
N TRP A 381 15.79 -4.73 1.88
CA TRP A 381 14.80 -4.30 0.90
C TRP A 381 15.22 -3.02 0.16
N SER A 382 16.33 -2.39 0.56
CA SER A 382 16.99 -1.34 -0.22
C SER A 382 18.00 -1.87 -1.23
N LEU A 383 18.41 -3.16 -1.16
CA LEU A 383 19.35 -3.77 -2.13
C LEU A 383 18.96 -3.59 -3.61
N PRO A 384 17.66 -3.61 -4.01
CA PRO A 384 17.29 -3.35 -5.40
C PRO A 384 17.79 -1.98 -5.89
N VAL A 385 17.90 -0.99 -5.01
CA VAL A 385 18.46 0.33 -5.34
C VAL A 385 19.93 0.23 -5.72
N LEU A 386 20.70 -0.72 -5.17
CA LEU A 386 22.07 -0.99 -5.63
C LEU A 386 22.08 -1.61 -7.03
N GLY A 387 21.03 -2.32 -7.44
CA GLY A 387 20.84 -2.75 -8.83
C GLY A 387 20.80 -1.57 -9.80
N ALA A 388 20.33 -0.40 -9.35
CA ALA A 388 20.43 0.84 -10.10
C ALA A 388 21.88 1.32 -10.29
N LEU A 389 22.88 0.74 -9.62
CA LEU A 389 24.31 0.99 -9.83
C LEU A 389 24.97 -0.03 -10.77
N GLY A 390 24.27 -1.08 -11.21
CA GLY A 390 24.86 -2.09 -12.10
C GLY A 390 25.24 -1.56 -13.50
N PHE A 391 24.87 -0.32 -13.81
CA PHE A 391 25.43 0.40 -14.95
C PHE A 391 26.93 0.71 -14.79
N LEU A 392 27.42 0.88 -13.56
CA LEU A 392 28.84 1.11 -13.27
C LEU A 392 29.71 -0.09 -13.69
N THR A 393 29.10 -1.26 -13.81
CA THR A 393 29.76 -2.49 -14.27
C THR A 393 29.46 -2.80 -15.74
N GLY A 394 28.84 -1.89 -16.48
CA GLY A 394 28.50 -2.07 -17.90
C GLY A 394 27.39 -3.09 -18.18
N ALA A 395 26.66 -3.56 -17.15
CA ALA A 395 25.59 -4.54 -17.32
C ALA A 395 24.32 -3.85 -17.85
N ALA A 396 23.86 -4.25 -19.04
CA ALA A 396 22.56 -3.84 -19.57
C ALA A 396 21.46 -4.74 -18.98
N TYR A 397 20.61 -4.19 -18.12
CA TYR A 397 19.45 -4.94 -17.61
C TYR A 397 18.23 -4.71 -18.50
N PRO A 398 17.47 -5.76 -18.83
CA PRO A 398 16.17 -5.62 -19.50
C PRO A 398 15.13 -4.87 -18.64
N TYR A 399 15.41 -4.67 -17.34
CA TYR A 399 14.51 -4.03 -16.39
C TYR A 399 15.17 -2.80 -15.74
N TYR A 400 14.73 -1.59 -16.10
CA TYR A 400 15.26 -0.31 -15.58
C TYR A 400 14.56 0.21 -14.31
N ARG A 401 13.60 -0.55 -13.81
CA ARG A 401 12.61 -0.13 -12.80
C ARG A 401 13.04 -0.54 -11.37
N PHE A 402 14.32 -0.43 -11.06
CA PHE A 402 14.87 -0.80 -9.75
C PHE A 402 14.43 0.14 -8.62
N LEU A 403 14.36 1.45 -8.90
CA LEU A 403 14.00 2.47 -7.90
C LEU A 403 12.56 2.38 -7.42
N ASN A 404 11.66 1.86 -8.26
CA ASN A 404 10.26 1.64 -7.90
C ASN A 404 9.93 0.17 -7.63
N ALA A 405 10.92 -0.72 -7.47
CA ALA A 405 10.69 -2.08 -6.97
C ALA A 405 10.64 -2.15 -5.42
N THR A 406 10.90 -1.02 -4.74
CA THR A 406 10.92 -0.92 -3.27
C THR A 406 10.58 0.49 -2.81
N VAL A 407 10.03 0.59 -1.59
CA VAL A 407 9.82 1.87 -0.86
C VAL A 407 10.76 2.01 0.33
N ALA A 408 11.73 1.11 0.50
CA ALA A 408 12.68 1.17 1.61
C ALA A 408 13.45 2.50 1.66
N TRP A 409 13.86 3.03 0.51
CA TRP A 409 14.56 4.32 0.44
C TRP A 409 13.64 5.50 0.77
N VAL A 410 12.35 5.42 0.42
CA VAL A 410 11.33 6.41 0.80
C VAL A 410 11.16 6.42 2.32
N LEU A 411 11.06 5.24 2.93
CA LEU A 411 11.02 5.08 4.39
C LEU A 411 12.26 5.67 5.06
N LEU A 412 13.45 5.39 4.52
CA LEU A 412 14.71 5.90 5.07
C LEU A 412 14.80 7.43 4.99
N ILE A 413 14.40 8.05 3.87
CA ILE A 413 14.32 9.52 3.79
C ILE A 413 13.34 10.08 4.82
N GLY A 414 12.16 9.45 4.96
CA GLY A 414 11.18 9.82 5.99
C GLY A 414 11.75 9.70 7.41
N LEU A 415 12.51 8.64 7.70
CA LEU A 415 13.21 8.46 8.98
C LEU A 415 14.33 9.48 9.20
N GLY A 416 15.01 9.91 8.13
CA GLY A 416 15.95 11.04 8.17
C GLY A 416 15.25 12.34 8.56
N LEU A 417 14.12 12.64 7.93
CA LEU A 417 13.28 13.80 8.27
C LEU A 417 12.80 13.74 9.73
N TYR A 418 12.34 12.57 10.17
CA TYR A 418 11.98 12.34 11.57
C TYR A 418 13.16 12.57 12.51
N SER A 419 14.36 12.12 12.17
CA SER A 419 15.55 12.27 13.01
C SER A 419 15.88 13.74 13.26
N LEU A 420 15.74 14.60 12.25
CA LEU A 420 15.87 16.05 12.40
C LEU A 420 14.80 16.61 13.35
N GLY A 421 13.54 16.24 13.14
CA GLY A 421 12.43 16.67 14.02
C GLY A 421 12.60 16.20 15.46
N TRP A 422 13.08 14.98 15.65
CA TRP A 422 13.38 14.41 16.96
C TRP A 422 14.48 15.18 17.68
N VAL A 423 15.57 15.55 16.99
CA VAL A 423 16.64 16.41 17.54
C VAL A 423 16.08 17.78 17.91
N ALA A 424 15.27 18.40 17.04
CA ALA A 424 14.67 19.70 17.29
C ALA A 424 13.78 19.69 18.55
N VAL A 425 12.87 18.72 18.67
CA VAL A 425 11.99 18.59 19.83
C VAL A 425 12.79 18.27 21.09
N ARG A 426 13.75 17.34 21.03
CA ARG A 426 14.55 16.96 22.20
C ARG A 426 15.45 18.10 22.68
N GLY A 427 16.00 18.88 21.76
CA GLY A 427 16.78 20.06 22.08
C GLY A 427 15.92 21.15 22.70
N ALA A 428 14.77 21.48 22.11
CA ALA A 428 13.84 22.46 22.65
C ALA A 428 13.37 22.15 24.09
N ARG A 429 13.26 20.85 24.43
CA ARG A 429 12.96 20.41 25.81
C ARG A 429 14.01 20.80 26.85
N ARG A 430 15.23 21.20 26.45
CA ARG A 430 16.27 21.70 27.36
C ARG A 430 16.07 23.17 27.77
N GLY A 431 15.13 23.88 27.15
CA GLY A 431 14.83 25.28 27.47
C GLY A 431 15.89 26.29 27.02
N GLY A 432 15.67 27.57 27.34
CA GLY A 432 16.60 28.67 27.02
C GLY A 432 16.84 28.83 25.51
N ALA A 433 18.10 29.04 25.12
CA ALA A 433 18.49 29.19 23.72
C ALA A 433 18.19 27.93 22.87
N TRP A 434 18.05 26.75 23.47
CA TRP A 434 17.70 25.53 22.75
C TRP A 434 16.28 25.54 22.18
N LEU A 435 15.39 26.42 22.67
CA LEU A 435 14.08 26.65 22.06
C LEU A 435 14.18 27.13 20.61
N LEU A 436 15.29 27.79 20.24
CA LEU A 436 15.55 28.20 18.86
C LEU A 436 15.65 27.01 17.90
N LEU A 437 15.90 25.78 18.40
CA LEU A 437 15.84 24.59 17.55
C LEU A 437 14.43 24.29 17.02
N LEU A 438 13.37 24.83 17.62
CA LEU A 438 12.03 24.74 17.02
C LEU A 438 11.95 25.47 15.68
N LEU A 439 12.83 26.45 15.41
CA LEU A 439 12.92 27.08 14.09
C LEU A 439 13.33 26.08 13.00
N LEU A 440 13.97 24.95 13.36
CA LEU A 440 14.27 23.87 12.41
C LEU A 440 13.00 23.23 11.83
N PHE A 441 11.83 23.39 12.45
CA PHE A 441 10.58 22.91 11.85
C PHE A 441 10.25 23.62 10.54
N VAL A 442 10.70 24.86 10.34
CA VAL A 442 10.50 25.58 9.07
C VAL A 442 11.19 24.86 7.91
N PRO A 443 12.53 24.61 7.93
CA PRO A 443 13.18 23.84 6.88
C PRO A 443 12.73 22.37 6.83
N ILE A 444 12.41 21.74 7.97
CA ILE A 444 11.86 20.36 8.00
C ILE A 444 10.53 20.30 7.21
N MET A 445 9.63 21.26 7.39
CA MET A 445 8.35 21.29 6.66
C MET A 445 8.53 21.79 5.22
N ALA A 446 9.55 22.60 4.94
CA ALA A 446 9.89 23.02 3.58
C ALA A 446 10.34 21.84 2.70
N MET A 447 10.95 20.79 3.27
CA MET A 447 11.41 19.61 2.51
C MET A 447 10.27 18.79 1.88
N PRO A 448 9.23 18.31 2.61
CA PRO A 448 8.06 17.68 2.00
C PRO A 448 7.36 18.61 1.00
N TYR A 449 7.23 19.91 1.31
CA TYR A 449 6.63 20.88 0.40
C TYR A 449 7.39 20.99 -0.92
N HIS A 450 8.72 21.08 -0.84
CA HIS A 450 9.61 21.07 -2.01
C HIS A 450 9.43 19.79 -2.82
N ASN A 451 9.48 18.62 -2.17
CA ASN A 451 9.26 17.33 -2.83
C ASN A 451 7.88 17.24 -3.49
N PHE A 452 6.82 17.77 -2.86
CA PHE A 452 5.50 17.85 -3.50
C PHE A 452 5.52 18.71 -4.75
N ARG A 453 6.12 19.91 -4.70
CA ARG A 453 6.18 20.84 -5.85
C ARG A 453 7.00 20.24 -6.99
N ALA A 454 8.20 19.73 -6.68
CA ALA A 454 9.07 19.06 -7.64
C ALA A 454 8.39 17.81 -8.23
N GLY A 455 7.77 17.00 -7.37
CA GLY A 455 7.01 15.82 -7.72
C GLY A 455 5.88 16.13 -8.71
N ARG A 456 4.99 17.07 -8.38
CA ARG A 456 3.86 17.48 -9.24
C ARG A 456 4.31 18.01 -10.60
N SER A 457 5.44 18.74 -10.64
CA SER A 457 6.05 19.19 -11.90
C SER A 457 6.60 18.00 -12.71
N SER A 458 7.36 17.11 -12.06
CA SER A 458 8.02 15.96 -12.69
C SER A 458 7.04 14.95 -13.30
N SER A 459 5.95 14.66 -12.59
CA SER A 459 4.88 13.77 -13.01
C SER A 459 3.85 14.48 -13.88
N ARG A 460 4.00 15.80 -14.08
CA ARG A 460 3.06 16.66 -14.82
C ARG A 460 1.64 16.54 -14.28
N TRP A 461 1.52 16.29 -12.98
CA TRP A 461 0.26 16.04 -12.27
C TRP A 461 -0.75 17.18 -12.46
N GLU A 462 -0.25 18.41 -12.50
CA GLU A 462 -1.08 19.61 -12.67
C GLU A 462 -1.43 19.91 -14.13
N TRP A 463 -0.67 19.40 -15.10
CA TRP A 463 -0.79 19.83 -16.50
C TRP A 463 -2.07 19.26 -17.12
N LEU A 464 -3.04 20.13 -17.47
CA LEU A 464 -4.35 19.71 -18.00
C LEU A 464 -4.26 18.90 -19.31
N ALA A 465 -3.22 19.14 -20.10
CA ALA A 465 -2.93 18.37 -21.32
C ALA A 465 -2.34 16.97 -21.04
N HIS A 466 -2.04 16.63 -19.78
CA HIS A 466 -1.44 15.36 -19.34
C HIS A 466 -2.46 14.46 -18.63
N GLN A 467 -3.72 14.50 -19.03
CA GLN A 467 -4.69 13.46 -18.67
C GLN A 467 -4.64 12.32 -19.69
N TRP A 468 -5.00 11.10 -19.27
CA TRP A 468 -4.89 9.92 -20.14
C TRP A 468 -5.89 9.96 -21.31
N VAL A 469 -7.00 10.67 -21.17
CA VAL A 469 -7.97 10.97 -22.23
C VAL A 469 -8.35 12.45 -22.17
N SER A 470 -8.18 13.17 -23.27
CA SER A 470 -8.61 14.56 -23.40
C SER A 470 -10.13 14.66 -23.58
N PRO A 471 -10.76 15.82 -23.34
CA PRO A 471 -12.20 15.97 -23.54
C PRO A 471 -12.62 15.75 -25.00
N THR A 472 -11.72 16.03 -25.96
CA THR A 472 -11.99 15.79 -27.38
C THR A 472 -11.93 14.30 -27.71
N GLU A 473 -10.88 13.60 -27.28
CA GLU A 473 -10.76 12.14 -27.42
C GLU A 473 -11.94 11.45 -26.73
N ARG A 474 -12.30 11.87 -25.51
CA ARG A 474 -13.41 11.32 -24.74
C ARG A 474 -14.72 11.38 -25.54
N ARG A 475 -15.07 12.53 -26.10
CA ARG A 475 -16.29 12.68 -26.91
C ARG A 475 -16.26 11.81 -28.17
N GLU A 476 -15.12 11.71 -28.84
CA GLU A 476 -14.97 10.84 -30.03
C GLU A 476 -15.17 9.36 -29.67
N LEU A 477 -14.65 8.93 -28.51
CA LEU A 477 -14.80 7.56 -28.01
C LEU A 477 -16.19 7.25 -27.47
N GLU A 478 -16.85 8.23 -26.83
CA GLU A 478 -18.25 8.09 -26.40
C GLU A 478 -19.19 8.03 -27.60
N ALA A 479 -18.94 8.82 -28.64
CA ALA A 479 -19.66 8.74 -29.91
C ALA A 479 -19.49 7.37 -30.56
N LEU A 480 -18.26 6.86 -30.64
CA LEU A 480 -17.99 5.50 -31.13
C LEU A 480 -18.76 4.45 -30.34
N ARG A 481 -18.70 4.51 -29.00
CA ARG A 481 -19.41 3.56 -28.13
C ARG A 481 -20.91 3.60 -28.39
N GLY A 482 -21.51 4.78 -28.46
CA GLY A 482 -22.93 4.98 -28.76
C GLY A 482 -23.32 4.45 -30.14
N GLY A 483 -22.49 4.70 -31.16
CA GLY A 483 -22.72 4.20 -32.51
C GLY A 483 -22.67 2.68 -32.60
N LEU A 484 -21.67 2.05 -31.97
CA LEU A 484 -21.55 0.59 -31.92
C LEU A 484 -22.72 -0.06 -31.16
N LEU A 485 -23.21 0.56 -30.09
CA LEU A 485 -24.40 0.07 -29.37
C LEU A 485 -25.68 0.18 -30.21
N ALA A 486 -25.78 1.22 -31.05
CA ALA A 486 -26.92 1.45 -31.91
C ALA A 486 -26.97 0.52 -33.13
N GLU A 487 -25.81 0.07 -33.64
CA GLU A 487 -25.76 -0.96 -34.70
C GLU A 487 -26.24 -2.35 -34.25
N GLY A 488 -26.37 -2.57 -32.94
CA GLY A 488 -26.75 -3.85 -32.36
C GLY A 488 -25.57 -4.60 -31.74
N GLN A 489 -25.85 -5.47 -30.76
CA GLN A 489 -24.82 -6.15 -29.97
C GLN A 489 -24.17 -7.37 -30.68
N ASP A 490 -24.41 -7.55 -31.97
CA ASP A 490 -23.88 -8.67 -32.75
C ASP A 490 -22.40 -8.45 -33.10
N GLY A 491 -21.56 -8.22 -32.08
CA GLY A 491 -20.12 -8.54 -32.05
C GLY A 491 -19.26 -8.17 -33.27
N ARG A 492 -19.68 -7.25 -34.14
CA ARG A 492 -18.95 -6.93 -35.37
C ARG A 492 -17.52 -6.54 -34.99
N PRO A 493 -16.49 -7.11 -35.67
CA PRO A 493 -15.14 -6.72 -35.39
C PRO A 493 -14.96 -5.22 -35.60
N VAL A 494 -14.19 -4.58 -34.72
CA VAL A 494 -13.93 -3.14 -34.80
C VAL A 494 -12.45 -2.94 -35.06
N VAL A 495 -12.11 -2.21 -36.12
CA VAL A 495 -10.73 -1.84 -36.44
C VAL A 495 -10.52 -0.36 -36.13
N LEU A 496 -9.70 -0.08 -35.12
CA LEU A 496 -9.32 1.26 -34.69
C LEU A 496 -8.03 1.67 -35.39
N VAL A 497 -8.11 2.65 -36.29
CA VAL A 497 -6.96 3.09 -37.10
C VAL A 497 -6.20 4.21 -36.39
N ILE A 498 -4.88 4.05 -36.24
CA ILE A 498 -3.97 5.07 -35.73
C ILE A 498 -2.81 5.30 -36.70
N ASP A 499 -2.36 6.54 -36.82
CA ASP A 499 -1.26 6.87 -37.72
C ASP A 499 -0.44 8.07 -37.26
N ALA A 500 0.87 7.99 -37.48
CA ALA A 500 1.83 9.05 -37.21
C ALA A 500 3.16 8.78 -37.94
N PHE A 501 3.91 9.84 -38.25
CA PHE A 501 5.25 9.73 -38.83
C PHE A 501 6.32 9.51 -37.75
N PHE A 502 7.24 8.58 -38.03
CA PHE A 502 8.38 8.22 -37.17
C PHE A 502 9.65 8.10 -38.00
N GLY A 503 10.81 8.42 -37.41
CA GLY A 503 12.10 8.13 -38.05
C GLY A 503 12.47 6.64 -37.94
N PRO A 504 13.43 6.15 -38.74
CA PRO A 504 13.74 4.73 -38.88
C PRO A 504 14.16 4.06 -37.56
N ASP A 505 14.97 4.72 -36.73
CA ASP A 505 15.48 4.16 -35.46
C ASP A 505 14.55 4.35 -34.25
N SER A 506 13.34 4.87 -34.47
CA SER A 506 12.43 5.23 -33.38
C SER A 506 11.69 4.02 -32.83
N THR A 507 11.79 3.76 -31.53
CA THR A 507 10.91 2.80 -30.82
C THR A 507 9.56 3.42 -30.41
N ARG A 508 9.25 4.64 -30.84
CA ARG A 508 7.99 5.32 -30.48
C ARG A 508 6.74 4.65 -31.05
N PRO A 509 6.73 4.04 -32.26
CA PRO A 509 5.57 3.32 -32.78
C PRO A 509 5.03 2.30 -31.77
N PHE A 510 5.88 1.43 -31.23
CA PHE A 510 5.51 0.45 -30.21
C PHE A 510 4.85 1.09 -28.97
N ASN A 511 5.44 2.15 -28.42
CA ASN A 511 4.88 2.77 -27.21
C ASN A 511 3.56 3.48 -27.49
N ILE A 512 3.43 4.12 -28.66
CA ILE A 512 2.19 4.79 -29.07
C ILE A 512 1.11 3.76 -29.35
N PHE A 513 1.42 2.70 -30.10
CA PHE A 513 0.49 1.61 -30.33
C PHE A 513 -0.07 1.05 -29.02
N LYS A 514 0.82 0.71 -28.08
CA LYS A 514 0.41 0.19 -26.77
C LYS A 514 -0.42 1.20 -25.96
N GLN A 515 0.03 2.45 -25.87
CA GLN A 515 -0.63 3.46 -25.04
C GLN A 515 -1.96 3.90 -25.65
N GLU A 516 -1.96 4.31 -26.91
CA GLU A 516 -3.15 4.79 -27.61
C GLU A 516 -4.15 3.65 -27.80
N GLY A 517 -3.71 2.41 -28.07
CA GLY A 517 -4.62 1.27 -28.13
C GLY A 517 -5.33 0.96 -26.81
N ASN A 518 -4.71 1.26 -25.65
CA ASN A 518 -5.42 1.20 -24.35
C ASN A 518 -6.41 2.36 -24.18
N VAL A 519 -6.11 3.55 -24.71
CA VAL A 519 -7.03 4.70 -24.70
C VAL A 519 -8.25 4.40 -25.57
N LEU A 520 -8.04 3.91 -26.79
CA LEU A 520 -9.10 3.67 -27.77
C LEU A 520 -10.09 2.58 -27.31
N ARG A 521 -9.63 1.54 -26.61
CA ARG A 521 -10.49 0.50 -26.03
C ARG A 521 -11.49 1.02 -25.01
N TYR A 522 -11.31 2.23 -24.47
CA TYR A 522 -12.32 2.87 -23.63
C TYR A 522 -13.63 3.14 -24.38
N GLY A 523 -13.56 3.42 -25.69
CA GLY A 523 -14.72 3.68 -26.54
C GLY A 523 -15.41 2.43 -27.08
N ILE A 524 -14.97 1.24 -26.65
CA ILE A 524 -15.46 -0.03 -27.17
C ILE A 524 -16.43 -0.66 -26.16
N PRO A 525 -17.65 -1.03 -26.59
CA PRO A 525 -18.55 -1.83 -25.77
C PRO A 525 -17.90 -3.15 -25.37
N SER A 526 -18.19 -3.61 -24.16
CA SER A 526 -17.63 -4.84 -23.59
C SER A 526 -17.79 -6.08 -24.48
N ALA A 527 -18.93 -6.25 -25.14
CA ALA A 527 -19.21 -7.36 -26.05
C ALA A 527 -18.29 -7.40 -27.28
N SER A 528 -17.76 -6.25 -27.71
CA SER A 528 -16.90 -6.14 -28.90
C SER A 528 -15.41 -6.13 -28.56
N LEU A 529 -15.03 -6.13 -27.27
CA LEU A 529 -13.62 -6.01 -26.85
C LEU A 529 -12.74 -7.16 -27.37
N ASP A 530 -13.28 -8.37 -27.43
CA ASP A 530 -12.55 -9.56 -27.90
C ASP A 530 -12.32 -9.53 -29.43
N HIS A 531 -13.16 -8.80 -30.18
CA HIS A 531 -13.10 -8.64 -31.64
C HIS A 531 -12.58 -7.25 -32.06
N THR A 532 -11.83 -6.60 -31.18
CA THR A 532 -11.29 -5.26 -31.44
C THR A 532 -9.83 -5.31 -31.81
N HIS A 533 -9.51 -4.75 -32.97
CA HIS A 533 -8.16 -4.63 -33.50
C HIS A 533 -7.73 -3.17 -33.55
N VAL A 534 -6.42 -2.95 -33.42
CA VAL A 534 -5.81 -1.63 -33.63
C VAL A 534 -4.88 -1.76 -34.83
N PHE A 535 -5.09 -0.95 -35.87
CA PHE A 535 -4.26 -0.94 -37.06
C PHE A 535 -3.38 0.31 -37.06
N MET A 536 -2.06 0.13 -37.22
CA MET A 536 -1.10 1.22 -37.36
C MET A 536 -0.76 1.40 -38.84
N GLY A 537 -1.30 2.45 -39.45
CA GLY A 537 -1.15 2.64 -40.89
C GLY A 537 -2.15 3.62 -41.51
N ALA A 538 -2.00 3.82 -42.81
CA ALA A 538 -2.95 4.53 -43.65
C ALA A 538 -4.21 3.69 -43.84
N VAL A 539 -5.38 4.31 -43.68
CA VAL A 539 -6.65 3.58 -43.87
C VAL A 539 -6.87 3.11 -45.31
N THR A 540 -6.27 3.79 -46.29
CA THR A 540 -6.29 3.38 -47.70
C THR A 540 -5.58 2.06 -47.91
N ASP A 541 -4.51 1.81 -47.16
CA ASP A 541 -3.72 0.59 -47.30
C ASP A 541 -4.47 -0.56 -46.62
N LEU A 542 -5.04 -0.31 -45.43
CA LEU A 542 -5.96 -1.23 -44.76
C LEU A 542 -7.14 -1.65 -45.67
N ILE A 543 -7.78 -0.69 -46.34
CA ILE A 543 -8.90 -0.97 -47.26
C ILE A 543 -8.40 -1.81 -48.45
N ALA A 544 -7.19 -1.54 -48.94
CA ALA A 544 -6.55 -2.31 -50.01
C ALA A 544 -6.02 -3.69 -49.56
N GLY A 545 -6.13 -4.05 -48.28
CA GLY A 545 -5.57 -5.29 -47.73
C GLY A 545 -4.04 -5.29 -47.78
N GLN A 546 -3.40 -4.15 -47.51
CA GLN A 546 -1.95 -3.99 -47.52
C GLN A 546 -1.47 -3.27 -46.25
N PRO A 547 -0.27 -3.62 -45.73
CA PRO A 547 0.35 -2.87 -44.65
C PRO A 547 0.90 -1.52 -45.15
N THR A 548 1.07 -0.56 -44.23
CA THR A 548 1.71 0.73 -44.51
C THR A 548 3.19 0.66 -44.12
N TYR A 549 4.08 1.01 -45.05
CA TYR A 549 5.53 1.03 -44.82
C TYR A 549 6.07 2.45 -44.69
N ILE A 550 6.90 2.69 -43.66
CA ILE A 550 7.61 3.98 -43.46
C ILE A 550 9.09 3.82 -43.14
N GLU A 551 9.69 2.67 -43.49
CA GLU A 551 11.09 2.34 -43.20
C GLU A 551 11.41 2.35 -41.69
N ASN A 552 10.40 2.02 -40.87
CA ASN A 552 10.59 1.83 -39.43
C ASN A 552 10.19 0.39 -39.07
N PRO A 553 11.15 -0.46 -38.66
CA PRO A 553 10.88 -1.88 -38.41
C PRO A 553 9.76 -2.17 -37.41
N PHE A 554 9.52 -1.28 -36.43
CA PHE A 554 8.42 -1.46 -35.47
C PHE A 554 7.07 -1.03 -36.05
N TYR A 555 7.03 0.08 -36.79
CA TYR A 555 5.79 0.53 -37.42
C TYR A 555 5.34 -0.48 -38.48
N ASP A 556 6.26 -0.86 -39.35
CA ASP A 556 5.99 -1.75 -40.49
C ASP A 556 5.49 -3.11 -39.99
N ARG A 557 6.20 -3.70 -39.01
CA ARG A 557 5.81 -4.97 -38.39
C ARG A 557 4.49 -4.91 -37.61
N LEU A 558 4.21 -3.79 -36.91
CA LEU A 558 2.92 -3.61 -36.24
C LEU A 558 1.77 -3.55 -37.24
N GLY A 559 1.96 -2.89 -38.38
CA GLY A 559 0.97 -2.82 -39.45
C GLY A 559 0.71 -4.19 -40.09
N GLU A 560 1.78 -4.92 -40.41
CA GLU A 560 1.72 -6.28 -40.96
C GLU A 560 0.96 -7.25 -40.04
N GLU A 561 1.43 -7.41 -38.80
CA GLU A 561 0.82 -8.37 -37.87
C GLU A 561 -0.62 -7.95 -37.49
N ALA A 562 -0.92 -6.65 -37.41
CA ALA A 562 -2.29 -6.17 -37.18
C ALA A 562 -3.23 -6.54 -38.35
N LEU A 563 -2.74 -6.42 -39.59
CA LEU A 563 -3.52 -6.78 -40.77
C LEU A 563 -3.81 -8.28 -40.79
N GLU A 564 -2.81 -9.12 -40.51
CA GLU A 564 -3.00 -10.57 -40.40
C GLU A 564 -4.08 -10.94 -39.36
N ASP A 565 -4.06 -10.28 -38.20
CA ASP A 565 -5.07 -10.51 -37.15
C ASP A 565 -6.48 -10.10 -37.60
N ILE A 566 -6.61 -8.99 -38.33
CA ILE A 566 -7.89 -8.51 -38.86
C ILE A 566 -8.43 -9.46 -39.93
N GLU A 567 -7.57 -9.95 -40.84
CA GLU A 567 -7.97 -10.87 -41.90
C GLU A 567 -8.40 -12.25 -41.37
N ARG A 568 -7.90 -12.66 -40.19
CA ARG A 568 -8.30 -13.91 -39.53
C ARG A 568 -9.75 -13.92 -39.03
N GLU A 569 -10.34 -12.77 -38.71
CA GLU A 569 -11.73 -12.67 -38.23
C GLU A 569 -12.77 -13.05 -39.31
N ARG A 570 -12.42 -12.93 -40.60
CA ARG A 570 -13.28 -13.31 -41.75
C ARG A 570 -14.69 -12.68 -41.77
N VAL A 571 -14.92 -11.63 -40.99
CA VAL A 571 -16.14 -10.83 -40.92
C VAL A 571 -15.80 -9.39 -41.25
N GLU A 572 -16.67 -8.68 -41.99
CA GLU A 572 -16.42 -7.29 -42.34
C GLU A 572 -16.48 -6.36 -41.11
N PRO A 573 -15.37 -5.67 -40.79
CA PRO A 573 -15.29 -4.85 -39.60
C PRO A 573 -15.86 -3.45 -39.81
N VAL A 574 -16.24 -2.81 -38.71
CA VAL A 574 -16.39 -1.35 -38.66
C VAL A 574 -15.00 -0.74 -38.54
N ILE A 575 -14.62 0.10 -39.50
CA ILE A 575 -13.32 0.79 -39.52
C ILE A 575 -13.50 2.18 -38.93
N ALA A 576 -13.06 2.36 -37.68
CA ALA A 576 -13.14 3.64 -36.98
C ALA A 576 -11.82 4.40 -37.06
N ILE A 577 -11.89 5.67 -37.46
CA ILE A 577 -10.76 6.60 -37.61
C ILE A 577 -10.94 7.76 -36.62
N PRO A 578 -10.36 7.68 -35.41
CA PRO A 578 -10.35 8.78 -34.46
C PRO A 578 -9.50 9.95 -34.95
N ALA A 579 -10.10 11.11 -35.17
CA ALA A 579 -9.40 12.31 -35.63
C ALA A 579 -8.31 12.75 -34.64
N SER A 580 -8.52 12.55 -33.34
CA SER A 580 -7.54 12.82 -32.28
C SER A 580 -6.24 12.02 -32.41
N HIS A 581 -6.31 10.78 -32.91
CA HIS A 581 -5.15 9.88 -33.06
C HIS A 581 -4.55 9.87 -34.48
N ASN A 582 -5.14 10.61 -35.42
CA ASN A 582 -4.71 10.70 -36.82
C ASN A 582 -4.36 12.14 -37.24
N ARG A 583 -3.84 12.95 -36.31
CA ARG A 583 -3.44 14.35 -36.57
C ARG A 583 -2.09 14.51 -37.28
N LYS A 584 -1.43 13.38 -37.57
CA LYS A 584 -0.16 13.26 -38.28
C LYS A 584 -0.26 12.02 -39.18
N GLY A 585 0.76 11.76 -40.00
CA GLY A 585 0.77 10.60 -40.88
C GLY A 585 -0.02 10.82 -42.16
N HIS A 586 -0.27 9.72 -42.86
CA HIS A 586 -1.01 9.59 -44.11
C HIS A 586 -2.49 9.94 -43.96
N ASN A 587 -3.09 9.61 -42.81
CA ASN A 587 -4.52 9.84 -42.56
C ASN A 587 -4.89 11.33 -42.32
N LEU A 588 -3.91 12.23 -42.23
CA LEU A 588 -4.14 13.66 -41.96
C LEU A 588 -5.08 14.32 -42.96
N ARG A 589 -4.98 13.96 -44.25
CA ARG A 589 -5.85 14.51 -45.30
C ARG A 589 -7.31 14.10 -45.14
N ILE A 590 -7.57 12.90 -44.62
CA ILE A 590 -8.92 12.42 -44.32
C ILE A 590 -9.48 13.19 -43.13
N VAL A 591 -8.69 13.36 -42.07
CA VAL A 591 -9.08 14.12 -40.88
C VAL A 591 -9.37 15.60 -41.21
N ARG A 592 -8.71 16.16 -42.22
CA ARG A 592 -8.95 17.52 -42.74
C ARG A 592 -10.10 17.62 -43.74
N ASN A 593 -10.78 16.50 -44.05
CA ASN A 593 -11.82 16.41 -45.07
C ASN A 593 -11.32 16.74 -46.50
N GLU A 594 -10.01 16.65 -46.77
CA GLU A 594 -9.39 17.03 -48.06
C GLU A 594 -9.41 15.88 -49.08
N LYS A 595 -9.33 14.63 -48.62
CA LYS A 595 -9.29 13.44 -49.47
C LYS A 595 -9.96 12.27 -48.77
N LEU A 596 -11.26 12.08 -48.99
CA LEU A 596 -11.97 10.92 -48.46
C LEU A 596 -11.65 9.70 -49.33
N PRO A 597 -11.38 8.52 -48.75
CA PRO A 597 -11.24 7.30 -49.53
C PRO A 597 -12.54 7.05 -50.30
N ARG A 598 -12.43 6.85 -51.62
CA ARG A 598 -13.54 6.35 -52.44
C ARG A 598 -13.48 4.82 -52.40
N SER A 599 -14.29 4.19 -51.58
CA SER A 599 -14.44 2.72 -51.49
C SER A 599 -15.75 2.46 -50.74
N SER A 600 -16.81 1.98 -51.41
CA SER A 600 -17.20 0.56 -51.61
C SER A 600 -17.53 -0.14 -50.29
N ASP A 601 -18.80 -0.57 -50.14
CA ASP A 601 -19.46 -1.52 -49.21
C ASP A 601 -19.03 -1.64 -47.73
N ARG A 602 -17.92 -1.05 -47.28
CA ARG A 602 -17.40 -1.16 -45.90
C ARG A 602 -17.78 0.06 -45.05
N ASP A 603 -18.19 -0.20 -43.81
CA ASP A 603 -18.53 0.85 -42.83
C ASP A 603 -17.27 1.54 -42.28
N VAL A 604 -16.89 2.65 -42.92
CA VAL A 604 -15.77 3.49 -42.47
C VAL A 604 -16.29 4.74 -41.76
N TRP A 605 -15.91 4.89 -40.50
CA TRP A 605 -16.37 5.97 -39.62
C TRP A 605 -15.23 6.91 -39.27
N LEU A 606 -15.35 8.19 -39.64
CA LEU A 606 -14.49 9.24 -39.13
C LEU A 606 -15.10 9.80 -37.84
N LEU A 607 -14.40 9.64 -36.71
CA LEU A 607 -14.81 10.19 -35.42
C LEU A 607 -14.16 11.55 -35.24
N LYS A 608 -14.96 12.61 -35.20
CA LYS A 608 -14.43 13.98 -35.15
C LYS A 608 -15.32 14.84 -34.28
N ARG A 609 -14.73 15.45 -33.25
CA ARG A 609 -15.43 16.38 -32.33
C ARG A 609 -16.65 15.78 -31.61
N GLY A 610 -16.75 14.46 -31.51
CA GLY A 610 -17.91 13.77 -30.91
C GLY A 610 -19.00 13.39 -31.90
N GLU A 611 -18.75 13.57 -33.20
CA GLU A 611 -19.66 13.15 -34.26
C GLU A 611 -19.07 11.95 -35.02
N ILE A 612 -19.94 11.05 -35.48
CA ILE A 612 -19.62 9.99 -36.43
C ILE A 612 -19.93 10.52 -37.83
N ILE A 613 -18.91 10.59 -38.69
CA ILE A 613 -19.06 10.90 -40.10
C ILE A 613 -18.86 9.59 -40.87
N SER A 614 -19.96 8.99 -41.36
CA SER A 614 -19.88 7.83 -42.24
C SER A 614 -19.30 8.24 -43.59
N LEU A 615 -18.21 7.60 -43.99
CA LEU A 615 -17.57 7.82 -45.29
C LEU A 615 -18.15 6.95 -46.40
N ALA A 616 -19.00 5.98 -46.04
CA ALA A 616 -19.69 5.07 -46.96
C ALA A 616 -21.09 5.56 -47.38
N GLY A 617 -21.59 6.66 -46.80
CA GLY A 617 -22.88 7.28 -47.15
C GLY A 617 -24.10 6.75 -46.37
N SER A 618 -23.91 5.82 -45.44
CA SER A 618 -24.93 5.42 -44.46
C SER A 618 -25.19 6.54 -43.45
N ALA A 619 -26.46 6.76 -43.06
CA ALA A 619 -26.79 7.74 -42.04
C ALA A 619 -26.12 7.34 -40.71
N PRO A 620 -25.36 8.22 -40.05
CA PRO A 620 -24.75 7.88 -38.77
C PRO A 620 -25.85 7.56 -37.76
N PRO A 621 -25.67 6.54 -36.90
CA PRO A 621 -26.64 6.26 -35.84
C PRO A 621 -26.78 7.50 -34.93
N THR A 622 -28.02 7.88 -34.62
CA THR A 622 -28.31 8.95 -33.67
C THR A 622 -27.89 8.51 -32.28
N VAL A 623 -26.84 9.14 -31.76
CA VAL A 623 -26.39 8.96 -30.38
C VAL A 623 -27.38 9.70 -29.47
N SER A 624 -28.10 8.98 -28.61
CA SER A 624 -28.83 9.60 -27.50
C SER A 624 -27.82 10.05 -26.45
N GLU A 625 -27.81 11.35 -26.13
CA GLU A 625 -27.11 11.90 -24.97
C GLU A 625 -27.84 11.47 -23.69
N GLU A 626 -27.78 10.18 -23.34
CA GLU A 626 -28.10 9.74 -21.99
C GLU A 626 -26.80 9.30 -21.34
N GLU A 627 -26.09 10.29 -20.76
CA GLU A 627 -25.41 9.97 -19.50
C GLU A 627 -26.53 9.53 -18.55
N PRO A 628 -26.46 8.32 -17.96
CA PRO A 628 -27.43 7.92 -16.95
C PRO A 628 -27.42 9.00 -15.88
N GLY A 629 -28.52 9.76 -15.81
CA GLY A 629 -28.73 10.77 -14.78
C GLY A 629 -28.46 10.10 -13.45
N GLU A 630 -27.64 10.75 -12.62
CA GLU A 630 -27.38 10.30 -11.26
C GLU A 630 -28.72 10.05 -10.57
N ASP A 631 -29.08 8.78 -10.39
CA ASP A 631 -30.23 8.36 -9.60
C ASP A 631 -30.21 9.11 -8.27
N GLY A 632 -31.06 10.13 -8.14
CA GLY A 632 -31.18 11.04 -7.00
C GLY A 632 -29.84 11.41 -6.34
N GLU A 633 -29.22 12.53 -6.73
CA GLU A 633 -27.94 13.05 -6.23
C GLU A 633 -27.67 12.72 -4.74
N LEU A 634 -28.64 12.93 -3.85
CA LEU A 634 -28.53 12.62 -2.42
C LEU A 634 -28.25 11.13 -2.12
N TRP A 635 -28.96 10.20 -2.74
CA TRP A 635 -28.76 8.76 -2.53
C TRP A 635 -27.41 8.30 -3.05
N HIS A 636 -26.95 8.87 -4.17
CA HIS A 636 -25.60 8.65 -4.67
C HIS A 636 -24.55 9.10 -3.64
N TYR A 637 -24.65 10.32 -3.10
CA TYR A 637 -23.72 10.80 -2.07
C TYR A 637 -23.77 9.96 -0.79
N ILE A 638 -24.95 9.53 -0.34
CA ILE A 638 -25.11 8.63 0.80
C ILE A 638 -24.39 7.30 0.53
N ARG A 639 -24.63 6.67 -0.63
CA ARG A 639 -23.95 5.43 -1.03
C ARG A 639 -22.45 5.61 -1.10
N LEU A 640 -21.97 6.73 -1.62
CA LEU A 640 -20.55 7.04 -1.74
C LEU A 640 -19.90 7.11 -0.35
N VAL A 641 -20.48 7.87 0.57
CA VAL A 641 -19.99 7.98 1.95
C VAL A 641 -20.03 6.64 2.66
N LEU A 642 -21.18 5.94 2.65
CA LEU A 642 -21.32 4.63 3.30
C LEU A 642 -20.39 3.58 2.69
N GLY A 643 -20.21 3.58 1.37
CA GLY A 643 -19.28 2.68 0.68
C GLY A 643 -17.83 2.91 1.12
N PHE A 644 -17.37 4.17 1.16
CA PHE A 644 -16.02 4.48 1.63
C PHE A 644 -15.83 4.21 3.13
N LEU A 645 -16.88 4.25 3.94
CA LEU A 645 -16.83 3.83 5.34
C LEU A 645 -16.82 2.30 5.51
N ALA A 646 -17.47 1.57 4.61
CA ALA A 646 -17.56 0.12 4.66
C ALA A 646 -16.29 -0.58 4.15
N LEU A 647 -15.63 -0.02 3.12
CA LEU A 647 -14.44 -0.63 2.50
C LEU A 647 -13.28 -0.91 3.48
N PRO A 648 -12.96 -0.06 4.48
CA PRO A 648 -11.90 -0.33 5.46
C PRO A 648 -12.26 -1.40 6.51
N ALA A 649 -13.53 -1.82 6.62
CA ALA A 649 -13.99 -2.67 7.72
C ALA A 649 -13.28 -4.04 7.78
N PRO A 650 -13.15 -4.82 6.68
CA PRO A 650 -12.49 -6.12 6.73
C PRO A 650 -11.06 -6.04 7.28
N GLY A 651 -10.27 -5.09 6.79
CA GLY A 651 -8.89 -4.97 7.20
C GLY A 651 -8.69 -4.37 8.58
N LEU A 652 -9.58 -3.48 9.05
CA LEU A 652 -9.55 -3.03 10.45
C LEU A 652 -9.87 -4.18 11.42
N ILE A 653 -10.82 -5.05 11.07
CA ILE A 653 -11.13 -6.26 11.84
C ILE A 653 -9.93 -7.21 11.84
N ALA A 654 -9.35 -7.49 10.67
CA ALA A 654 -8.18 -8.36 10.54
C ALA A 654 -6.96 -7.79 11.31
N ALA A 655 -6.69 -6.49 11.21
CA ALA A 655 -5.59 -5.84 11.91
C ALA A 655 -5.71 -5.99 13.43
N ARG A 656 -6.91 -5.82 13.99
CA ARG A 656 -7.16 -5.99 15.44
C ARG A 656 -6.98 -7.44 15.91
N LYS A 657 -7.18 -8.43 15.03
CA LYS A 657 -6.99 -9.84 15.39
C LYS A 657 -5.56 -10.31 15.30
N VAL A 658 -4.86 -9.86 14.27
CA VAL A 658 -3.45 -10.22 14.04
C VAL A 658 -2.53 -9.42 14.95
N MET A 659 -2.91 -8.19 15.31
CA MET A 659 -2.14 -7.31 16.18
C MET A 659 -3.07 -6.66 17.23
N PRO A 660 -3.54 -7.41 18.25
CA PRO A 660 -4.49 -6.90 19.24
C PRO A 660 -3.93 -5.76 20.10
N ASP A 661 -2.62 -5.77 20.38
CA ASP A 661 -1.96 -4.74 21.19
C ASP A 661 -1.48 -3.53 20.37
N ALA A 662 -1.85 -3.46 19.10
CA ALA A 662 -1.47 -2.36 18.24
C ALA A 662 -2.27 -1.08 18.56
N GLY A 663 -1.56 0.04 18.67
CA GLY A 663 -2.18 1.35 18.81
C GLY A 663 -2.88 1.83 17.52
N PRO A 664 -3.67 2.91 17.61
CA PRO A 664 -4.46 3.44 16.48
C PRO A 664 -3.61 3.82 15.26
N LEU A 665 -2.36 4.24 15.45
CA LEU A 665 -1.45 4.63 14.35
C LEU A 665 -1.04 3.44 13.48
N ILE A 666 -0.83 2.27 14.10
CA ILE A 666 -0.54 1.03 13.38
C ILE A 666 -1.79 0.60 12.62
N HIS A 667 -2.97 0.68 13.25
CA HIS A 667 -4.24 0.35 12.57
C HIS A 667 -4.56 1.31 11.42
N ALA A 668 -4.24 2.59 11.53
CA ALA A 668 -4.38 3.56 10.45
C ALA A 668 -3.47 3.22 9.25
N GLY A 669 -2.26 2.72 9.50
CA GLY A 669 -1.32 2.31 8.45
C GLY A 669 -1.55 0.93 7.85
N LEU A 670 -2.08 -0.04 8.63
CA LEU A 670 -2.23 -1.44 8.22
C LEU A 670 -3.67 -1.81 7.82
N GLY A 671 -4.67 -1.27 8.52
CA GLY A 671 -6.08 -1.62 8.33
C GLY A 671 -6.58 -1.42 6.90
N PRO A 672 -6.35 -0.25 6.27
CA PRO A 672 -6.71 -0.04 4.87
C PRO A 672 -5.98 -1.00 3.92
N VAL A 673 -4.70 -1.32 4.17
CA VAL A 673 -3.92 -2.25 3.34
C VAL A 673 -4.48 -3.66 3.40
N LEU A 674 -4.80 -4.15 4.61
CA LEU A 674 -5.47 -5.45 4.77
C LEU A 674 -6.86 -5.46 4.14
N SER A 675 -7.55 -4.32 4.09
CA SER A 675 -8.86 -4.25 3.44
C SER A 675 -8.73 -4.44 1.95
N VAL A 676 -7.82 -3.70 1.31
CA VAL A 676 -7.49 -3.87 -0.11
C VAL A 676 -7.05 -5.31 -0.40
N GLY A 677 -6.18 -5.87 0.44
CA GLY A 677 -5.72 -7.25 0.39
C GLY A 677 -6.85 -8.28 0.39
N THR A 678 -7.66 -8.28 1.45
CA THR A 678 -8.72 -9.26 1.65
C THR A 678 -9.84 -9.09 0.64
N ILE A 679 -10.28 -7.86 0.36
CA ILE A 679 -11.32 -7.59 -0.65
C ILE A 679 -10.86 -8.04 -2.02
N GLY A 680 -9.61 -7.72 -2.40
CA GLY A 680 -9.06 -8.11 -3.69
C GLY A 680 -9.02 -9.62 -3.89
N ILE A 681 -8.48 -10.36 -2.92
CA ILE A 681 -8.41 -11.84 -2.99
C ILE A 681 -9.80 -12.47 -3.00
N VAL A 682 -10.72 -12.01 -2.15
CA VAL A 682 -12.08 -12.54 -2.12
C VAL A 682 -12.81 -12.27 -3.42
N ALA A 683 -12.75 -11.03 -3.94
CA ALA A 683 -13.38 -10.70 -5.21
C ALA A 683 -12.79 -11.52 -6.37
N MET A 684 -11.46 -11.70 -6.41
CA MET A 684 -10.82 -12.55 -7.40
C MET A 684 -11.27 -14.01 -7.32
N ALA A 685 -11.34 -14.57 -6.12
CA ALA A 685 -11.79 -15.94 -5.89
C ALA A 685 -13.27 -16.13 -6.25
N VAL A 686 -14.12 -15.18 -5.85
CA VAL A 686 -15.55 -15.21 -6.19
C VAL A 686 -15.73 -15.14 -7.70
N LEU A 687 -15.06 -14.20 -8.40
CA LEU A 687 -15.12 -14.11 -9.86
C LEU A 687 -14.58 -15.37 -10.55
N ALA A 688 -13.54 -16.00 -9.99
CA ALA A 688 -13.02 -17.26 -10.50
C ALA A 688 -14.03 -18.41 -10.41
N VAL A 689 -14.87 -18.41 -9.37
CA VAL A 689 -15.90 -19.43 -9.14
C VAL A 689 -17.17 -19.14 -9.94
N THR A 690 -17.67 -17.90 -9.89
CA THR A 690 -18.95 -17.55 -10.52
C THR A 690 -18.86 -17.41 -12.02
N ARG A 691 -17.69 -17.02 -12.56
CA ARG A 691 -17.48 -16.76 -13.99
C ARG A 691 -18.52 -15.81 -14.60
N GLN A 692 -18.95 -14.85 -13.80
CA GLN A 692 -19.94 -13.83 -14.17
C GLN A 692 -19.36 -12.43 -14.04
N PRO A 693 -19.95 -11.43 -14.74
CA PRO A 693 -19.61 -10.03 -14.53
C PRO A 693 -19.78 -9.61 -13.07
N LEU A 694 -18.94 -8.67 -12.62
CA LEU A 694 -19.04 -8.11 -11.27
C LEU A 694 -20.24 -7.15 -11.18
N SER A 695 -21.41 -7.73 -10.92
CA SER A 695 -22.64 -6.99 -10.63
C SER A 695 -22.56 -6.31 -9.25
N GLN A 696 -23.46 -5.34 -9.01
CA GLN A 696 -23.55 -4.68 -7.72
C GLN A 696 -23.86 -5.64 -6.55
N PRO A 697 -24.84 -6.56 -6.66
CA PRO A 697 -25.06 -7.58 -5.62
C PRO A 697 -23.82 -8.45 -5.36
N LEU A 698 -23.12 -8.86 -6.42
CA LEU A 698 -21.92 -9.69 -6.28
C LEU A 698 -20.78 -8.95 -5.58
N ALA A 699 -20.60 -7.65 -5.84
CA ALA A 699 -19.62 -6.82 -5.15
C ALA A 699 -19.92 -6.68 -3.65
N TRP A 700 -21.18 -6.45 -3.27
CA TRP A 700 -21.58 -6.43 -1.86
C TRP A 700 -21.40 -7.80 -1.19
N PHE A 701 -21.69 -8.89 -1.90
CA PHE A 701 -21.41 -10.24 -1.44
C PHE A 701 -19.91 -10.46 -1.20
N CYS A 702 -19.04 -10.02 -2.12
CA CYS A 702 -17.58 -10.08 -1.94
C CYS A 702 -17.13 -9.31 -0.70
N LEU A 703 -17.69 -8.11 -0.45
CA LEU A 703 -17.39 -7.34 0.76
C LEU A 703 -17.84 -8.08 2.02
N ALA A 704 -19.06 -8.63 2.03
CA ALA A 704 -19.59 -9.39 3.17
C ALA A 704 -18.73 -10.63 3.46
N VAL A 705 -18.31 -11.36 2.43
CA VAL A 705 -17.39 -12.50 2.55
C VAL A 705 -16.03 -12.04 3.08
N ALA A 706 -15.47 -10.92 2.61
CA ALA A 706 -14.22 -10.37 3.12
C ALA A 706 -14.30 -9.99 4.61
N VAL A 707 -15.43 -9.42 5.05
CA VAL A 707 -15.72 -9.19 6.47
C VAL A 707 -15.78 -10.53 7.21
N GLY A 708 -16.52 -11.52 6.69
CA GLY A 708 -16.64 -12.87 7.25
C GLY A 708 -15.29 -13.56 7.43
N VAL A 709 -14.45 -13.57 6.39
CA VAL A 709 -13.07 -14.09 6.43
C VAL A 709 -12.27 -13.41 7.54
N SER A 710 -12.35 -12.09 7.64
CA SER A 710 -11.66 -11.32 8.69
C SER A 710 -12.21 -11.66 10.09
N LEU A 711 -13.53 -11.86 10.23
CA LEU A 711 -14.19 -12.31 11.46
C LEU A 711 -13.93 -13.78 11.79
N MET A 712 -13.47 -14.60 10.85
CA MET A 712 -13.08 -15.99 11.08
C MET A 712 -11.58 -16.18 11.34
N LEU A 713 -10.74 -15.16 11.08
CA LEU A 713 -9.32 -15.24 11.44
C LEU A 713 -9.16 -15.61 12.93
N PRO A 714 -8.30 -16.58 13.28
CA PRO A 714 -8.01 -16.87 14.66
C PRO A 714 -7.43 -15.60 15.32
N LYS A 715 -7.74 -15.37 16.59
CA LYS A 715 -7.00 -14.34 17.32
C LYS A 715 -5.54 -14.79 17.38
N ALA A 716 -4.60 -13.86 17.24
CA ALA A 716 -3.21 -14.13 17.54
C ALA A 716 -3.10 -14.44 19.04
N ASN A 717 -3.36 -15.69 19.43
CA ASN A 717 -3.15 -16.16 20.79
C ASN A 717 -1.66 -16.14 21.03
N ASP A 718 -1.26 -15.58 22.18
CA ASP A 718 0.11 -15.55 22.64
C ASP A 718 0.58 -17.00 22.85
N PRO A 719 1.47 -17.56 22.01
CA PRO A 719 1.88 -18.96 22.14
C PRO A 719 2.72 -19.20 23.41
N LEU A 720 3.04 -18.14 24.17
CA LEU A 720 3.68 -18.22 25.48
C LEU A 720 2.69 -18.36 26.64
N ALA A 721 1.37 -18.24 26.41
CA ALA A 721 0.34 -18.40 27.45
C ALA A 721 -0.27 -19.80 27.48
N SER A 722 -0.07 -20.64 26.44
CA SER A 722 -0.61 -22.00 26.38
C SER A 722 0.46 -23.02 25.95
N GLY A 723 1.21 -23.55 26.92
CA GLY A 723 1.94 -24.81 26.75
C GLY A 723 3.37 -24.79 27.28
N ASP A 724 3.50 -25.16 28.55
CA ASP A 724 4.66 -25.80 29.19
C ASP A 724 6.05 -25.18 28.97
N ASP A 725 6.45 -24.33 29.92
CA ASP A 725 7.88 -24.17 30.23
C ASP A 725 8.45 -25.56 30.59
N PRO A 726 9.39 -26.13 29.80
CA PRO A 726 10.01 -27.42 30.11
C PRO A 726 10.75 -27.40 31.45
N ARG A 727 11.03 -26.21 32.01
CA ARG A 727 11.65 -26.05 33.32
C ARG A 727 10.66 -26.21 34.48
N SER A 728 9.37 -25.97 34.26
CA SER A 728 8.34 -26.11 35.30
C SER A 728 7.99 -27.58 35.62
N GLY A 729 8.19 -28.49 34.65
CA GLY A 729 8.03 -29.94 34.83
C GLY A 729 9.16 -30.58 35.64
N ALA A 730 10.38 -30.03 35.54
CA ALA A 730 11.54 -30.52 36.28
C ALA A 730 11.48 -30.15 37.77
N THR A 731 11.02 -28.94 38.11
CA THR A 731 10.83 -28.52 39.51
C THR A 731 9.65 -29.22 40.18
N ARG A 732 8.56 -29.55 39.46
CA ARG A 732 7.44 -30.33 40.04
C ARG A 732 7.79 -31.81 40.28
N ARG A 733 8.61 -32.44 39.44
CA ARG A 733 9.07 -33.82 39.70
C ARG A 733 10.14 -33.91 40.79
N ALA A 734 10.97 -32.89 40.97
CA ALA A 734 11.95 -32.85 42.06
C ALA A 734 11.32 -32.59 43.45
N VAL A 735 10.15 -31.92 43.50
CA VAL A 735 9.43 -31.66 44.75
C VAL A 735 8.51 -32.82 45.14
N SER A 736 8.06 -33.65 44.20
CA SER A 736 7.25 -34.84 44.52
C SER A 736 8.07 -36.09 44.89
N SER A 737 9.39 -36.08 44.73
CA SER A 737 10.28 -37.21 45.09
C SER A 737 11.01 -37.03 46.42
N ALA A 738 10.69 -36.00 47.20
CA ALA A 738 11.32 -35.70 48.50
C ALA A 738 10.30 -35.70 49.66
N ARG A 739 9.34 -36.63 49.66
CA ARG A 739 8.59 -36.99 50.87
C ARG A 739 9.24 -38.19 51.54
N ALA A 740 9.58 -38.00 52.81
CA ALA A 740 10.10 -39.01 53.73
C ALA A 740 9.13 -40.19 53.87
N PRO A 741 9.61 -41.40 54.23
CA PRO A 741 8.76 -42.54 54.49
C PRO A 741 7.97 -42.30 55.80
N ASP A 742 6.66 -42.47 55.75
CA ASP A 742 5.82 -42.57 56.93
C ASP A 742 6.10 -43.92 57.64
N ASP A 743 6.51 -43.81 58.90
CA ASP A 743 6.43 -44.85 59.94
C ASP A 743 4.97 -45.26 60.13
N ASP A 744 4.52 -46.34 59.47
CA ASP A 744 3.32 -47.07 59.93
C ASP A 744 3.22 -48.52 59.42
N THR A 745 4.34 -49.25 59.45
CA THR A 745 4.33 -50.72 59.28
C THR A 745 5.15 -51.42 60.36
N LEU A 746 4.76 -51.21 61.61
CA LEU A 746 5.07 -52.11 62.73
C LEU A 746 3.81 -52.29 63.61
N SER A 747 2.70 -52.67 62.99
CA SER A 747 1.67 -53.47 63.65
C SER A 747 1.02 -54.45 62.66
N ARG A 748 1.66 -55.62 62.54
CA ARG A 748 1.15 -56.96 62.13
C ARG A 748 2.08 -57.66 61.13
N ALA A 749 2.66 -58.75 61.63
CA ALA A 749 3.38 -59.84 60.97
C ALA A 749 4.76 -59.50 60.39
#